data_AF-A0A8C0P2E7-F1
#
_entry.id   AF-A0A8C0P2E7-F1
#
_cell.length_a   1.000
_cell.length_b   1.000
_cell.length_c   1.000
_cell.angle_alpha   90.00
_cell.angle_beta   90.00
_cell.angle_gamma   90.00
#
_symmetry.space_group_name_H-M   'P 1'
#
loop_
_entity.id
_entity.type
_entity.pdbx_description
1 polymer ?
#
loop_
_entity_poly.entity_id
_entity_poly.type
_entity_poly.pdbx_seq_one_letter_code
_entity_poly.pdbx_strand_id
1 'polypeptide(L)'
;MKGLILDLAGCQLSFFSGSAPGFPLKGFPSALCLCNKTLYKEQTFHFTPHRASLALQAKACSRALSGGTRVLGTTMFSSRQQLKMPRKMVVIFGASNILWMVFAVSQASKMEIFLEPRVAAQIGDVISLTCSTTGCETPSFSWRTQIDSPLNGKVKNEGNNSTLTMDPVSFNNEHAYLCTATCGSKKLEKGIQVEIYSFPKDPEIQLSGPLEVGKPVTVTCLVRDVYPFDRLEMNLLNGNDLLQSKDFLEPMEKKSLETKSLEVTFTPTNEDIGKGLVCRAQLHMDEIDFEPKERETTKELQVYISPRNTFISVTPSMRLQEGGSVTMTCASEGLPPPQIFWSKKLDNGNLQLLSGNATLTLIAMRLEDSGTYVCEGVNEVGKDGKEVELIVQEKPFTVEISPGPQIIAQIGDSVVLTCGVTDCESPSFSWRTQIDSPLSGTVKVEGAKSTLTLSPVNLENEHSYLCTVTCGHKKLEKGIKVDLYSFPRDPEVEMSGLLVDGNPVTVSCEVPNVYPSDRLEIELFKGETVIESKSFLEDMDKKSLETKSLEMTFIPTTEDTGKVLVCLAKLHIDEMEFEPKQRQSTQTLYVNVAPRDTTVVVSPSSIVEEGSPVNMTCSSDGLPAPNILWSRRLSNGRLQSLSEDPILTLTSAKMEDSGIYVCEGINQAGISRKEVELIIQVAPKDIQLIAFPSESVKEGDTVIISCTCGNVPKTWIILKKKAETGDTVLKSRDGAYTIHKVQLEDAGVYECESKNEAGLQLRSLTLDVKGRENNKDYFSPELLVLYCASSLIIPAIGMIIYFARRANMKGSYSLVEAQKSKV
;
A
#
# COMPACT_ATOMS: atom_id res chain seq x y z
N MET A 1 -28.29 -29.17 -12.83
CA MET A 1 -29.61 -28.54 -13.05
C MET A 1 -29.58 -27.18 -12.37
N LYS A 2 -29.38 -26.10 -13.14
CA LYS A 2 -30.35 -25.06 -13.59
C LYS A 2 -30.63 -24.01 -12.49
N GLY A 3 -30.48 -22.69 -12.69
CA GLY A 3 -30.22 -21.86 -13.88
C GLY A 3 -29.65 -20.47 -13.51
N LEU A 4 -28.89 -19.79 -14.40
CA LEU A 4 -29.28 -18.78 -15.42
C LEU A 4 -29.51 -17.35 -14.83
N ILE A 5 -29.12 -16.18 -15.40
CA ILE A 5 -28.41 -15.74 -16.63
C ILE A 5 -28.20 -14.18 -16.58
N LEU A 6 -27.29 -13.65 -17.43
CA LEU A 6 -27.11 -12.30 -18.06
C LEU A 6 -25.79 -11.58 -17.67
N ASP A 7 -24.71 -11.69 -18.46
CA ASP A 7 -24.34 -10.99 -19.72
C ASP A 7 -23.84 -9.53 -19.56
N LEU A 8 -22.60 -9.27 -19.99
CA LEU A 8 -22.24 -8.24 -20.98
C LEU A 8 -20.74 -8.29 -21.36
N ALA A 9 -20.49 -8.25 -22.67
CA ALA A 9 -19.22 -8.07 -23.40
C ALA A 9 -18.45 -6.79 -22.96
N GLY A 10 -17.17 -6.55 -23.25
CA GLY A 10 -16.16 -7.13 -24.13
C GLY A 10 -14.98 -6.14 -24.26
N CYS A 11 -13.98 -6.50 -25.09
CA CYS A 11 -12.85 -5.71 -25.60
C CYS A 11 -11.53 -5.66 -24.81
N GLN A 12 -10.61 -6.53 -25.25
CA GLN A 12 -9.15 -6.30 -25.28
C GLN A 12 -8.80 -5.14 -26.23
N LEU A 13 -7.73 -4.40 -25.90
CA LEU A 13 -7.01 -3.57 -26.88
C LEU A 13 -5.50 -3.68 -26.62
N SER A 14 -4.85 -4.36 -27.56
CA SER A 14 -3.42 -4.46 -27.79
C SER A 14 -2.86 -3.14 -28.36
N PHE A 15 -1.71 -2.69 -27.85
CA PHE A 15 -0.89 -1.67 -28.47
C PHE A 15 0.21 -2.32 -29.33
N PHE A 16 0.30 -1.90 -30.59
CA PHE A 16 1.50 -2.06 -31.42
C PHE A 16 1.90 -0.70 -32.03
N SER A 17 3.19 -0.59 -32.25
CA SER A 17 4.03 0.54 -32.64
C SER A 17 3.82 1.06 -34.07
N GLY A 18 4.23 2.31 -34.31
CA GLY A 18 4.40 2.88 -35.66
C GLY A 18 4.91 4.33 -35.65
N SER A 19 6.02 4.58 -36.33
CA SER A 19 6.93 5.72 -36.26
C SER A 19 6.79 6.75 -37.41
N ALA A 20 6.81 8.06 -37.09
CA ALA A 20 7.39 9.27 -37.77
C ALA A 20 7.11 9.56 -39.29
N PRO A 21 7.48 10.72 -39.91
CA PRO A 21 8.09 11.99 -39.42
C PRO A 21 7.46 13.33 -39.97
N GLY A 22 7.90 14.51 -39.48
CA GLY A 22 7.92 15.79 -40.26
C GLY A 22 7.39 17.10 -39.60
N PHE A 23 8.30 18.09 -39.42
CA PHE A 23 8.19 19.49 -38.89
C PHE A 23 7.40 20.51 -39.77
N PRO A 24 7.37 21.87 -39.50
CA PRO A 24 7.05 22.69 -38.31
C PRO A 24 6.08 23.90 -38.60
N LEU A 25 5.57 24.61 -37.56
CA LEU A 25 5.56 26.10 -37.39
C LEU A 25 4.44 26.67 -36.45
N LYS A 26 4.90 27.49 -35.48
CA LYS A 26 4.37 28.74 -34.89
C LYS A 26 2.85 29.03 -34.75
N GLY A 27 2.46 29.40 -33.51
CA GLY A 27 1.81 30.70 -33.23
C GLY A 27 0.37 30.72 -32.66
N PHE A 28 0.26 30.85 -31.32
CA PHE A 28 -0.57 31.77 -30.48
C PHE A 28 -2.04 32.16 -30.83
N PRO A 29 -2.84 32.68 -29.86
CA PRO A 29 -4.11 32.05 -29.44
C PRO A 29 -5.34 32.99 -29.52
N SER A 30 -6.48 32.50 -29.01
CA SER A 30 -7.74 33.16 -28.56
C SER A 30 -8.96 32.53 -29.25
N ALA A 31 -10.16 32.42 -28.69
CA ALA A 31 -10.76 32.58 -27.36
C ALA A 31 -12.23 32.07 -27.50
N LEU A 32 -12.98 32.05 -26.38
CA LEU A 32 -14.45 32.01 -26.29
C LEU A 32 -15.13 30.65 -26.60
N CYS A 33 -16.13 30.17 -25.87
CA CYS A 33 -16.88 30.64 -24.71
C CYS A 33 -17.79 29.48 -24.27
N LEU A 34 -18.10 29.37 -22.97
CA LEU A 34 -19.46 29.19 -22.39
C LEU A 34 -19.43 28.44 -21.05
N CYS A 35 -19.75 29.19 -20.00
CA CYS A 35 -20.29 28.72 -18.74
C CYS A 35 -21.65 28.04 -18.94
N ASN A 36 -21.96 26.99 -18.16
CA ASN A 36 -23.09 27.10 -17.24
C ASN A 36 -23.03 26.12 -16.05
N LYS A 37 -23.63 26.59 -14.96
CA LYS A 37 -23.73 26.04 -13.59
C LYS A 37 -24.74 24.88 -13.46
N THR A 38 -24.48 23.99 -12.47
CA THR A 38 -25.41 23.59 -11.38
C THR A 38 -24.62 22.72 -10.38
N LEU A 39 -24.31 23.15 -9.14
CA LEU A 39 -25.11 23.15 -7.88
C LEU A 39 -25.55 21.76 -7.38
N TYR A 40 -24.96 21.27 -6.27
CA TYR A 40 -25.64 21.09 -4.96
C TYR A 40 -24.71 20.52 -3.84
N LYS A 41 -24.71 21.22 -2.68
CA LYS A 41 -24.67 20.77 -1.26
C LYS A 41 -23.51 19.90 -0.73
N GLU A 42 -23.05 19.97 0.53
CA GLU A 42 -23.27 20.77 1.77
C GLU A 42 -22.09 20.35 2.70
N GLN A 43 -21.38 21.20 3.43
CA GLN A 43 -21.59 21.42 4.87
C GLN A 43 -20.62 22.48 5.43
N THR A 44 -21.12 23.19 6.42
CA THR A 44 -20.70 24.49 6.96
C THR A 44 -19.67 24.44 8.10
N PHE A 45 -18.86 25.50 8.12
CA PHE A 45 -18.01 25.98 9.20
C PHE A 45 -18.79 26.54 10.42
N HIS A 46 -18.14 26.57 11.59
CA HIS A 46 -18.33 27.62 12.59
C HIS A 46 -16.96 28.18 13.05
N PHE A 47 -16.91 29.50 13.19
CA PHE A 47 -15.72 30.35 13.40
C PHE A 47 -15.73 31.07 14.76
N THR A 48 -14.61 31.73 15.07
CA THR A 48 -14.38 32.93 15.93
C THR A 48 -13.88 32.72 17.37
N PRO A 49 -13.20 33.72 18.03
CA PRO A 49 -12.98 35.13 17.61
C PRO A 49 -11.56 35.74 17.87
N HIS A 50 -11.28 36.92 17.30
CA HIS A 50 -10.69 38.06 18.04
C HIS A 50 -10.86 39.42 17.28
N ARG A 51 -11.17 40.46 18.07
CA ARG A 51 -11.39 41.92 17.82
C ARG A 51 -10.20 42.64 17.14
N ALA A 52 -10.21 43.90 16.65
CA ALA A 52 -11.18 44.90 16.18
C ALA A 52 -10.39 46.20 15.81
N SER A 53 -10.97 47.00 14.90
CA SER A 53 -10.86 48.49 14.73
C SER A 53 -9.93 49.12 13.68
N LEU A 54 -10.56 50.05 12.91
CA LEU A 54 -10.10 51.30 12.28
C LEU A 54 -9.14 51.20 11.05
N ALA A 55 -9.20 52.01 9.98
CA ALA A 55 -10.14 52.98 9.39
C ALA A 55 -9.50 53.57 8.11
N LEU A 56 -10.32 53.86 7.07
CA LEU A 56 -10.08 54.74 5.88
C LEU A 56 -8.90 54.36 4.93
N GLN A 57 -8.85 54.58 3.61
CA GLN A 57 -9.55 55.37 2.57
C GLN A 57 -9.05 54.77 1.21
N ALA A 58 -9.75 54.67 0.08
CA ALA A 58 -10.15 55.74 -0.85
C ALA A 58 -10.48 55.11 -2.24
N LYS A 59 -10.98 55.98 -3.14
CA LYS A 59 -11.17 55.86 -4.61
C LYS A 59 -12.59 55.49 -5.05
N ALA A 60 -13.21 56.15 -6.04
CA ALA A 60 -12.69 57.08 -7.03
C ALA A 60 -13.81 57.99 -7.59
N CYS A 61 -13.36 59.07 -8.21
CA CYS A 61 -14.13 59.86 -9.17
C CYS A 61 -14.28 59.08 -10.50
N SER A 62 -15.48 59.01 -11.09
CA SER A 62 -15.74 59.38 -12.50
C SER A 62 -17.20 59.16 -12.96
N ARG A 63 -17.76 60.22 -13.54
CA ARG A 63 -18.69 60.37 -14.69
C ARG A 63 -18.98 59.09 -15.50
N ALA A 64 -20.12 58.87 -16.16
CA ALA A 64 -21.36 59.62 -16.40
C ALA A 64 -22.40 58.74 -17.13
N LEU A 65 -23.65 59.25 -17.17
CA LEU A 65 -24.71 59.13 -18.20
C LEU A 65 -25.79 58.03 -18.17
N SER A 66 -27.02 58.54 -17.99
CA SER A 66 -28.32 58.16 -18.61
C SER A 66 -28.99 56.85 -18.16
N GLY A 67 -30.30 56.78 -17.92
CA GLY A 67 -31.39 57.75 -18.03
C GLY A 67 -32.75 57.06 -17.82
N GLY A 68 -33.76 57.86 -17.43
CA GLY A 68 -35.20 57.58 -17.55
C GLY A 68 -35.78 56.54 -16.56
N THR A 69 -36.98 56.68 -16.00
CA THR A 69 -38.06 57.63 -16.24
C THR A 69 -39.15 57.40 -15.17
N ARG A 70 -39.75 58.50 -14.67
CA ARG A 70 -41.19 58.68 -14.32
C ARG A 70 -41.76 57.84 -13.15
N VAL A 71 -42.65 58.29 -12.25
CA VAL A 71 -43.61 59.43 -12.09
C VAL A 71 -44.39 59.06 -10.80
N LEU A 72 -44.84 59.90 -9.85
CA LEU A 72 -45.80 61.02 -9.89
C LEU A 72 -45.97 61.60 -8.46
N GLY A 73 -46.12 62.93 -8.33
CA GLY A 73 -46.88 63.66 -7.28
C GLY A 73 -46.15 63.95 -5.95
N THR A 74 -46.03 65.17 -5.42
CA THR A 74 -46.69 66.47 -5.72
C THR A 74 -45.90 67.64 -5.07
N THR A 75 -45.43 68.58 -5.92
CA THR A 75 -45.20 70.06 -5.77
C THR A 75 -44.41 70.62 -4.56
N MET A 76 -43.14 71.08 -4.57
CA MET A 76 -42.33 72.04 -5.40
C MET A 76 -42.86 73.49 -5.42
N PHE A 77 -42.07 74.54 -5.17
CA PHE A 77 -40.92 74.99 -5.98
C PHE A 77 -39.99 75.99 -5.25
N SER A 78 -38.68 75.87 -5.49
CA SER A 78 -37.71 76.98 -5.44
C SER A 78 -37.06 77.09 -6.82
N SER A 79 -37.07 78.28 -7.42
CA SER A 79 -36.30 78.60 -8.61
C SER A 79 -35.86 80.06 -8.57
N ARG A 80 -34.56 80.28 -8.75
CA ARG A 80 -34.02 81.56 -9.20
C ARG A 80 -34.34 81.73 -10.69
N GLN A 81 -34.96 82.83 -11.07
CA GLN A 81 -34.63 83.47 -12.34
C GLN A 81 -35.08 84.95 -12.39
N GLN A 82 -34.26 85.73 -13.09
CA GLN A 82 -34.51 87.03 -13.72
C GLN A 82 -34.58 88.28 -12.84
N LEU A 83 -33.55 89.12 -13.00
CA LEU A 83 -33.66 90.58 -12.94
C LEU A 83 -33.81 91.09 -14.36
N LYS A 84 -35.01 91.56 -14.69
CA LYS A 84 -35.32 92.41 -15.85
C LYS A 84 -35.98 93.67 -15.30
N MET A 85 -35.47 94.85 -15.70
CA MET A 85 -36.06 96.16 -15.42
C MET A 85 -37.56 96.21 -15.76
N PRO A 86 -38.33 97.10 -15.12
CA PRO A 86 -39.02 98.10 -15.93
C PRO A 86 -39.07 99.53 -15.33
N ARG A 87 -39.54 100.42 -16.21
CA ARG A 87 -39.60 101.88 -16.22
C ARG A 87 -40.67 102.50 -15.29
N LYS A 88 -40.35 103.74 -14.89
CA LYS A 88 -41.16 104.99 -14.84
C LYS A 88 -42.69 104.94 -15.05
N MET A 89 -43.34 105.74 -14.19
CA MET A 89 -44.33 106.82 -14.43
C MET A 89 -45.85 106.60 -14.17
N VAL A 90 -46.36 107.50 -13.30
CA VAL A 90 -47.57 108.36 -13.42
C VAL A 90 -48.90 107.81 -12.87
N VAL A 91 -49.34 108.30 -11.69
CA VAL A 91 -50.38 109.33 -11.35
C VAL A 91 -51.82 108.78 -11.37
N ILE A 92 -52.62 109.05 -10.32
CA ILE A 92 -53.97 109.68 -10.37
C ILE A 92 -54.40 110.16 -8.98
N PHE A 93 -55.06 111.31 -9.02
CA PHE A 93 -55.59 112.20 -7.98
C PHE A 93 -56.67 111.61 -7.07
N GLY A 94 -56.76 112.17 -5.86
CA GLY A 94 -57.97 112.19 -5.03
C GLY A 94 -58.02 113.47 -4.21
N ALA A 95 -58.82 114.43 -4.66
CA ALA A 95 -58.95 115.78 -4.11
C ALA A 95 -59.79 115.85 -2.82
N SER A 96 -59.46 116.77 -1.93
CA SER A 96 -60.46 117.46 -1.09
C SER A 96 -60.02 118.90 -0.82
N ASN A 97 -60.81 119.83 -1.34
CA ASN A 97 -60.77 121.27 -1.09
C ASN A 97 -61.50 121.61 0.21
N ILE A 98 -61.04 122.63 0.94
CA ILE A 98 -61.77 123.75 1.60
C ILE A 98 -60.65 124.56 2.32
N LEU A 99 -60.14 125.65 1.74
CA LEU A 99 -60.67 127.03 1.71
C LEU A 99 -60.62 127.77 3.07
N TRP A 100 -59.55 128.55 3.22
CA TRP A 100 -59.43 129.92 3.77
C TRP A 100 -60.12 130.28 5.10
N MET A 101 -59.33 130.66 6.11
CA MET A 101 -59.07 132.08 6.46
C MET A 101 -58.45 132.23 7.86
N VAL A 102 -57.35 133.01 7.88
CA VAL A 102 -57.00 134.02 8.89
C VAL A 102 -56.76 133.53 10.32
N PHE A 103 -55.49 133.40 10.68
CA PHE A 103 -54.90 134.29 11.69
C PHE A 103 -53.45 134.59 11.27
N ALA A 104 -53.25 135.76 10.66
CA ALA A 104 -51.93 136.35 10.54
C ALA A 104 -51.46 136.72 11.95
N VAL A 105 -50.69 135.84 12.58
CA VAL A 105 -49.70 136.24 13.57
C VAL A 105 -48.36 136.02 12.88
N SER A 106 -47.67 137.12 12.59
CA SER A 106 -46.27 137.09 12.18
C SER A 106 -45.43 136.40 13.26
N GLN A 107 -45.28 135.08 13.18
CA GLN A 107 -44.26 134.35 13.93
C GLN A 107 -42.98 134.41 13.11
N ALA A 108 -42.00 135.18 13.58
CA ALA A 108 -40.65 135.09 13.08
C ALA A 108 -40.14 133.65 13.32
N SER A 109 -39.73 132.95 12.26
CA SER A 109 -39.14 131.60 12.35
C SER A 109 -37.96 131.60 13.33
N LYS A 110 -37.96 130.66 14.30
CA LYS A 110 -36.85 130.46 15.23
C LYS A 110 -35.78 129.60 14.52
N MET A 111 -34.54 130.04 14.54
CA MET A 111 -33.42 129.38 13.84
C MET A 111 -32.94 128.14 14.63
N GLU A 112 -32.82 126.98 13.98
CA GLU A 112 -32.31 125.71 14.55
C GLU A 112 -31.18 125.11 13.70
N ILE A 113 -30.31 124.30 14.32
CA ILE A 113 -29.18 123.62 13.66
C ILE A 113 -29.26 122.10 13.83
N PHE A 114 -29.14 121.38 12.72
CA PHE A 114 -29.02 119.91 12.71
C PHE A 114 -27.58 119.51 12.39
N LEU A 115 -27.00 118.76 13.32
CA LEU A 115 -25.67 118.15 13.25
C LEU A 115 -25.69 116.92 14.18
N GLU A 116 -25.05 115.84 13.76
CA GLU A 116 -24.85 114.62 14.55
C GLU A 116 -23.96 114.91 15.78
N PRO A 117 -24.19 114.26 16.92
CA PRO A 117 -23.43 114.55 18.14
C PRO A 117 -22.01 113.96 18.11
N ARG A 118 -21.83 112.82 17.44
CA ARG A 118 -20.54 112.11 17.33
C ARG A 118 -20.44 111.39 16.00
N VAL A 119 -19.22 111.23 15.50
CA VAL A 119 -18.94 110.39 14.34
C VAL A 119 -17.58 109.73 14.46
N ALA A 120 -17.50 108.46 14.08
CA ALA A 120 -16.27 107.70 14.00
C ALA A 120 -15.70 107.76 12.58
N ALA A 121 -14.43 108.08 12.44
CA ALA A 121 -13.75 108.26 11.15
C ALA A 121 -12.49 107.41 11.07
N GLN A 122 -12.33 106.65 10.00
CA GLN A 122 -11.11 105.87 9.81
C GLN A 122 -9.98 106.77 9.29
N ILE A 123 -8.77 106.64 9.87
CA ILE A 123 -7.58 107.35 9.40
C ILE A 123 -7.29 106.95 7.95
N GLY A 124 -7.04 107.94 7.09
CA GLY A 124 -6.84 107.75 5.66
C GLY A 124 -8.11 107.83 4.81
N ASP A 125 -9.29 107.68 5.41
CA ASP A 125 -10.57 107.85 4.70
C ASP A 125 -10.94 109.34 4.57
N VAL A 126 -12.02 109.60 3.82
CA VAL A 126 -12.60 110.93 3.64
C VAL A 126 -13.92 111.01 4.41
N ILE A 127 -14.06 112.01 5.28
CA ILE A 127 -15.29 112.26 6.03
C ILE A 127 -15.80 113.68 5.81
N SER A 128 -17.12 113.82 5.71
CA SER A 128 -17.80 115.10 5.51
C SER A 128 -18.84 115.33 6.59
N LEU A 129 -18.59 116.30 7.48
CA LEU A 129 -19.53 116.71 8.53
C LEU A 129 -20.48 117.75 7.97
N THR A 130 -21.78 117.45 7.94
CA THR A 130 -22.78 118.36 7.36
C THR A 130 -23.63 118.99 8.46
N CYS A 131 -23.56 120.31 8.54
CA CYS A 131 -24.36 121.14 9.42
C CYS A 131 -25.42 121.86 8.60
N SER A 132 -26.69 121.66 8.93
CA SER A 132 -27.81 122.27 8.22
C SER A 132 -28.63 123.17 9.15
N THR A 133 -29.19 124.25 8.62
CA THR A 133 -30.02 125.18 9.41
C THR A 133 -31.38 125.43 8.76
N THR A 134 -32.41 125.57 9.60
CA THR A 134 -33.78 125.89 9.18
C THR A 134 -34.24 127.20 9.83
N GLY A 135 -35.06 127.98 9.12
CA GLY A 135 -35.60 129.25 9.62
C GLY A 135 -34.74 130.49 9.33
N CYS A 136 -33.78 130.40 8.40
CA CYS A 136 -33.00 131.52 7.88
C CYS A 136 -32.91 131.44 6.34
N GLU A 137 -33.13 132.55 5.63
CA GLU A 137 -33.09 132.61 4.16
C GLU A 137 -31.66 132.79 3.62
N THR A 138 -30.80 133.49 4.36
CA THR A 138 -29.38 133.70 3.99
C THR A 138 -28.47 133.45 5.21
N PRO A 139 -28.32 132.20 5.66
CA PRO A 139 -27.45 131.88 6.78
C PRO A 139 -25.98 131.98 6.36
N SER A 140 -25.13 132.50 7.24
CA SER A 140 -23.68 132.39 7.10
C SER A 140 -23.13 131.45 8.16
N PHE A 141 -22.31 130.50 7.71
CA PHE A 141 -21.76 129.44 8.53
C PHE A 141 -20.29 129.68 8.82
N SER A 142 -19.88 129.37 10.05
CA SER A 142 -18.48 129.26 10.44
C SER A 142 -18.27 127.97 11.20
N TRP A 143 -17.16 127.29 10.90
CA TRP A 143 -16.69 126.15 11.68
C TRP A 143 -15.52 126.58 12.55
N ARG A 144 -15.45 126.03 13.75
CA ARG A 144 -14.27 126.13 14.61
C ARG A 144 -14.09 124.83 15.40
N THR A 145 -12.88 124.55 15.85
CA THR A 145 -12.69 123.52 16.87
C THR A 145 -12.97 124.12 18.24
N GLN A 146 -13.35 123.30 19.22
CA GLN A 146 -13.63 123.76 20.58
C GLN A 146 -12.36 124.24 21.32
N ILE A 147 -11.19 123.80 20.86
CA ILE A 147 -9.88 124.07 21.46
C ILE A 147 -9.03 125.07 20.64
N ASP A 148 -9.66 125.81 19.73
CA ASP A 148 -9.00 126.78 18.81
C ASP A 148 -7.83 126.19 18.00
N SER A 149 -7.82 124.87 17.82
CA SER A 149 -6.94 124.17 16.89
C SER A 149 -7.39 124.37 15.43
N PRO A 150 -6.47 124.28 14.45
CA PRO A 150 -6.81 124.40 13.04
C PRO A 150 -7.91 123.40 12.65
N LEU A 151 -8.82 123.80 11.76
CA LEU A 151 -9.93 122.94 11.33
C LEU A 151 -9.48 121.66 10.62
N ASN A 152 -8.29 121.68 10.00
CA ASN A 152 -7.71 120.56 9.25
C ASN A 152 -8.69 119.92 8.26
N GLY A 153 -9.45 120.75 7.56
CA GLY A 153 -10.45 120.35 6.58
C GLY A 153 -10.92 121.52 5.72
N LYS A 154 -11.64 121.23 4.65
CA LYS A 154 -12.18 122.21 3.70
C LYS A 154 -13.67 122.43 3.99
N VAL A 155 -14.06 123.67 4.22
CA VAL A 155 -15.45 124.05 4.42
C VAL A 155 -16.07 124.47 3.09
N LYS A 156 -17.25 123.91 2.79
CA LYS A 156 -18.08 124.29 1.65
C LYS A 156 -19.46 124.70 2.14
N ASN A 157 -19.89 125.91 1.79
CA ASN A 157 -21.21 126.42 2.14
C ASN A 157 -22.11 126.38 0.90
N GLU A 158 -23.25 125.69 0.99
CA GLU A 158 -24.21 125.54 -0.11
C GLU A 158 -25.63 125.80 0.41
N GLY A 159 -26.16 126.99 0.14
CA GLY A 159 -27.49 127.40 0.60
C GLY A 159 -27.62 127.35 2.13
N ASN A 160 -28.51 126.49 2.62
CA ASN A 160 -28.78 126.32 4.06
C ASN A 160 -27.92 125.24 4.74
N ASN A 161 -26.93 124.70 4.02
CA ASN A 161 -26.03 123.67 4.54
C ASN A 161 -24.58 124.13 4.47
N SER A 162 -23.78 123.71 5.45
CA SER A 162 -22.34 123.85 5.47
C SER A 162 -21.70 122.50 5.75
N THR A 163 -20.76 122.10 4.90
CA THR A 163 -20.09 120.82 5.00
C THR A 163 -18.60 121.03 5.23
N LEU A 164 -18.07 120.49 6.34
CA LEU A 164 -16.65 120.41 6.62
C LEU A 164 -16.13 119.04 6.16
N THR A 165 -15.27 119.02 5.14
CA THR A 165 -14.68 117.79 4.59
C THR A 165 -13.23 117.64 5.02
N MET A 166 -12.90 116.51 5.63
CA MET A 166 -11.54 116.13 6.03
C MET A 166 -11.06 115.03 5.08
N ASP A 167 -10.00 115.32 4.32
CA ASP A 167 -9.49 114.47 3.25
C ASP A 167 -7.95 114.62 3.16
N PRO A 168 -7.16 113.64 3.66
CA PRO A 168 -7.58 112.48 4.43
C PRO A 168 -7.75 112.79 5.93
N VAL A 169 -8.52 111.95 6.63
CA VAL A 169 -8.63 111.96 8.10
C VAL A 169 -7.30 111.57 8.74
N SER A 170 -6.88 112.31 9.76
CA SER A 170 -5.62 112.13 10.49
C SER A 170 -5.80 112.34 12.00
N PHE A 171 -4.74 112.10 12.79
CA PHE A 171 -4.72 112.40 14.23
C PHE A 171 -5.09 113.85 14.59
N ASN A 172 -4.83 114.78 13.66
CA ASN A 172 -5.14 116.20 13.84
C ASN A 172 -6.63 116.54 13.63
N ASN A 173 -7.45 115.54 13.31
CA ASN A 173 -8.89 115.68 13.12
C ASN A 173 -9.71 115.17 14.32
N GLU A 174 -9.07 114.60 15.35
CA GLU A 174 -9.77 114.05 16.52
C GLU A 174 -10.08 115.13 17.55
N HIS A 175 -11.05 115.97 17.23
CA HIS A 175 -11.45 117.12 18.03
C HIS A 175 -12.98 117.23 18.13
N ALA A 176 -13.44 118.04 19.08
CA ALA A 176 -14.79 118.55 19.08
C ALA A 176 -14.88 119.73 18.12
N TYR A 177 -15.75 119.63 17.11
CA TYR A 177 -16.00 120.68 16.13
C TYR A 177 -17.32 121.36 16.45
N LEU A 178 -17.35 122.68 16.32
CA LEU A 178 -18.52 123.52 16.51
C LEU A 178 -18.91 124.13 15.17
N CYS A 179 -20.13 123.86 14.74
CA CYS A 179 -20.76 124.58 13.64
C CYS A 179 -21.58 125.73 14.19
N THR A 180 -21.26 126.95 13.74
CA THR A 180 -22.00 128.16 14.07
C THR A 180 -22.78 128.62 12.85
N ALA A 181 -24.12 128.65 12.94
CA ALA A 181 -24.95 129.30 11.94
C ALA A 181 -25.34 130.70 12.44
N THR A 182 -25.18 131.70 11.58
CA THR A 182 -25.49 133.10 11.90
C THR A 182 -26.45 133.67 10.87
N CYS A 183 -27.50 134.32 11.36
CA CYS A 183 -28.57 134.90 10.54
C CYS A 183 -28.84 136.33 11.04
N GLY A 184 -28.39 137.33 10.28
CA GLY A 184 -28.41 138.73 10.72
C GLY A 184 -27.58 138.92 12.01
N SER A 185 -28.25 139.22 13.13
CA SER A 185 -27.63 139.40 14.45
C SER A 185 -27.70 138.17 15.38
N LYS A 186 -28.41 137.10 15.01
CA LYS A 186 -28.55 135.87 15.84
C LYS A 186 -27.49 134.83 15.47
N LYS A 187 -26.90 134.19 16.48
CA LYS A 187 -25.93 133.09 16.31
C LYS A 187 -26.39 131.87 17.10
N LEU A 188 -26.30 130.68 16.50
CA LEU A 188 -26.56 129.39 17.17
C LEU A 188 -25.37 128.47 16.89
N GLU A 189 -24.97 127.65 17.86
CA GLU A 189 -23.84 126.73 17.75
C GLU A 189 -24.26 125.30 18.12
N LYS A 190 -23.78 124.31 17.37
CA LYS A 190 -23.93 122.89 17.72
C LYS A 190 -22.62 122.15 17.52
N GLY A 191 -22.26 121.30 18.48
CA GLY A 191 -21.01 120.55 18.49
C GLY A 191 -21.16 119.12 17.96
N ILE A 192 -20.06 118.61 17.39
CA ILE A 192 -19.86 117.20 16.99
C ILE A 192 -18.49 116.74 17.47
N GLN A 193 -18.44 115.59 18.14
CA GLN A 193 -17.17 114.93 18.48
C GLN A 193 -16.74 114.04 17.31
N VAL A 194 -15.54 114.27 16.78
CA VAL A 194 -14.94 113.36 15.80
C VAL A 194 -14.00 112.42 16.55
N GLU A 195 -14.34 111.14 16.55
CA GLU A 195 -13.47 110.07 17.03
C GLU A 195 -12.78 109.43 15.83
N ILE A 196 -11.48 109.19 15.93
CA ILE A 196 -10.74 108.55 14.85
C ILE A 196 -10.30 107.16 15.27
N TYR A 197 -10.28 106.25 14.32
CA TYR A 197 -9.72 104.92 14.50
C TYR A 197 -8.93 104.52 13.26
N SER A 198 -8.11 103.49 13.38
CA SER A 198 -7.45 102.86 12.25
C SER A 198 -7.57 101.36 12.42
N PHE A 199 -8.23 100.71 11.48
CA PHE A 199 -8.28 99.25 11.37
C PHE A 199 -8.42 98.83 9.90
N PRO A 200 -7.39 99.10 9.07
CA PRO A 200 -7.53 99.10 7.62
C PRO A 200 -7.41 97.72 6.96
N LYS A 201 -6.71 96.76 7.59
CA LYS A 201 -6.32 95.48 6.99
C LYS A 201 -6.77 94.30 7.84
N ASP A 202 -7.05 93.18 7.19
CA ASP A 202 -7.32 91.92 7.87
C ASP A 202 -6.05 91.37 8.54
N PRO A 203 -6.17 90.56 9.61
CA PRO A 203 -5.02 89.99 10.31
C PRO A 203 -4.15 89.09 9.41
N GLU A 204 -2.85 89.03 9.64
CA GLU A 204 -1.94 88.13 8.93
C GLU A 204 -1.52 86.96 9.82
N ILE A 205 -1.61 85.72 9.31
CA ILE A 205 -1.15 84.51 10.00
C ILE A 205 0.20 84.05 9.44
N GLN A 206 1.23 84.03 10.28
CA GLN A 206 2.56 83.50 9.94
C GLN A 206 2.85 82.22 10.73
N LEU A 207 3.56 81.29 10.10
CA LEU A 207 3.99 80.02 10.70
C LEU A 207 5.51 79.97 10.66
N SER A 208 6.15 79.55 11.76
CA SER A 208 7.61 79.48 11.83
C SER A 208 8.23 78.33 11.02
N GLY A 209 7.44 77.35 10.55
CA GLY A 209 7.90 76.21 9.77
C GLY A 209 6.76 75.37 9.17
N PRO A 210 7.08 74.28 8.45
CA PRO A 210 6.08 73.33 7.96
C PRO A 210 5.39 72.61 9.13
N LEU A 211 4.12 72.25 8.94
CA LEU A 211 3.33 71.56 9.95
C LEU A 211 3.56 70.06 9.83
N GLU A 212 4.35 69.49 10.73
CA GLU A 212 4.58 68.04 10.80
C GLU A 212 3.98 67.49 12.08
N VAL A 213 3.25 66.38 11.97
CA VAL A 213 2.55 65.79 13.14
C VAL A 213 3.52 65.55 14.30
N GLY A 214 3.18 66.09 15.46
CA GLY A 214 3.97 65.95 16.69
C GLY A 214 5.17 66.90 16.83
N LYS A 215 5.49 67.73 15.82
CA LYS A 215 6.51 68.78 15.93
C LYS A 215 5.89 70.14 16.25
N PRO A 216 6.29 70.82 17.35
CA PRO A 216 5.72 72.11 17.71
C PRO A 216 6.12 73.21 16.72
N VAL A 217 5.16 74.03 16.30
CA VAL A 217 5.34 75.19 15.40
C VAL A 217 4.75 76.42 16.06
N THR A 218 5.39 77.57 15.90
CA THR A 218 4.88 78.85 16.42
C THR A 218 3.98 79.48 15.37
N VAL A 219 2.75 79.80 15.78
CA VAL A 219 1.77 80.54 14.99
C VAL A 219 1.74 81.96 15.50
N THR A 220 1.94 82.93 14.61
CA THR A 220 1.84 84.35 14.95
C THR A 220 0.70 84.98 14.15
N CYS A 221 -0.23 85.62 14.85
CA CYS A 221 -1.23 86.48 14.25
C CYS A 221 -0.83 87.94 14.43
N LEU A 222 -0.85 88.70 13.34
CA LEU A 222 -0.38 90.08 13.29
C LEU A 222 -1.49 91.00 12.79
N VAL A 223 -1.75 92.08 13.54
CA VAL A 223 -2.67 93.14 13.13
C VAL A 223 -1.90 94.45 13.06
N ARG A 224 -1.84 95.05 11.87
CA ARG A 224 -1.03 96.25 11.61
C ARG A 224 -1.89 97.50 11.56
N ASP A 225 -1.24 98.63 11.82
CA ASP A 225 -1.80 99.98 11.67
C ASP A 225 -3.07 100.19 12.53
N VAL A 226 -3.09 99.66 13.76
CA VAL A 226 -4.26 99.73 14.65
C VAL A 226 -4.21 100.96 15.57
N TYR A 227 -5.32 101.67 15.66
CA TYR A 227 -5.56 102.71 16.64
C TYR A 227 -7.07 102.81 16.96
N PRO A 228 -7.48 102.99 18.22
CA PRO A 228 -6.65 102.88 19.42
C PRO A 228 -6.36 101.39 19.72
N PHE A 229 -5.12 101.04 20.05
CA PHE A 229 -4.76 99.63 20.23
C PHE A 229 -5.14 99.07 21.61
N ASP A 230 -5.43 99.94 22.59
CA ASP A 230 -5.78 99.59 23.97
C ASP A 230 -7.23 99.05 24.13
N ARG A 231 -7.90 98.81 23.00
CA ARG A 231 -9.25 98.26 22.89
C ARG A 231 -9.35 97.15 21.85
N LEU A 232 -8.18 96.66 21.44
CA LEU A 232 -8.06 95.56 20.51
C LEU A 232 -8.15 94.24 21.27
N GLU A 233 -9.04 93.37 20.83
CA GLU A 233 -9.12 91.96 21.24
C GLU A 233 -8.67 91.09 20.06
N MET A 234 -7.73 90.17 20.30
CA MET A 234 -7.26 89.21 19.30
C MET A 234 -7.51 87.77 19.77
N ASN A 235 -8.15 86.98 18.92
CA ASN A 235 -8.49 85.58 19.13
C ASN A 235 -7.87 84.72 18.02
N LEU A 236 -7.10 83.70 18.39
CA LEU A 236 -6.55 82.70 17.46
C LEU A 236 -7.19 81.34 17.73
N LEU A 237 -7.81 80.75 16.71
CA LEU A 237 -8.58 79.51 16.79
C LEU A 237 -8.06 78.46 15.80
N ASN A 238 -8.19 77.19 16.16
CA ASN A 238 -8.02 76.03 15.27
C ASN A 238 -9.39 75.41 14.99
N GLY A 239 -9.94 75.66 13.80
CA GLY A 239 -11.35 75.42 13.51
C GLY A 239 -12.22 76.28 14.42
N ASN A 240 -12.87 75.66 15.40
CA ASN A 240 -13.68 76.36 16.41
C ASN A 240 -13.01 76.42 17.79
N ASP A 241 -11.87 75.73 17.98
CA ASP A 241 -11.21 75.62 19.27
C ASP A 241 -10.31 76.84 19.49
N LEU A 242 -10.55 77.61 20.55
CA LEU A 242 -9.72 78.77 20.91
C LEU A 242 -8.34 78.31 21.36
N LEU A 243 -7.30 78.65 20.60
CA LEU A 243 -5.91 78.38 20.96
C LEU A 243 -5.39 79.43 21.94
N GLN A 244 -5.62 80.70 21.65
CA GLN A 244 -5.20 81.80 22.50
C GLN A 244 -6.04 83.05 22.25
N SER A 245 -6.26 83.84 23.29
CA SER A 245 -6.90 85.15 23.25
C SER A 245 -6.00 86.19 23.95
N LYS A 246 -6.03 87.43 23.48
CA LYS A 246 -5.25 88.53 24.06
C LYS A 246 -5.98 89.86 23.89
N ASP A 247 -6.26 90.48 25.02
CA ASP A 247 -6.74 91.86 25.13
C ASP A 247 -5.57 92.79 25.35
N PHE A 248 -5.50 93.85 24.55
CA PHE A 248 -4.48 94.89 24.70
C PHE A 248 -5.11 96.02 25.51
N LEU A 249 -4.84 96.11 26.82
CA LEU A 249 -5.40 97.14 27.72
C LEU A 249 -4.33 98.15 28.21
N GLU A 250 -3.25 98.28 27.45
CA GLU A 250 -2.09 99.12 27.79
C GLU A 250 -2.44 100.61 27.59
N PRO A 251 -2.35 101.48 28.61
CA PRO A 251 -2.72 102.88 28.47
C PRO A 251 -1.85 103.59 27.43
N MET A 252 -2.50 104.32 26.53
CA MET A 252 -1.82 105.03 25.44
C MET A 252 -1.16 106.33 25.92
N GLU A 253 0.17 106.39 25.94
CA GLU A 253 0.92 107.61 26.26
C GLU A 253 0.93 108.64 25.11
N LYS A 254 0.84 108.18 23.85
CA LYS A 254 0.81 109.01 22.64
C LYS A 254 -0.08 108.39 21.57
N LYS A 255 -0.64 109.24 20.70
CA LYS A 255 -1.42 108.80 19.52
C LYS A 255 -0.49 108.33 18.41
N SER A 256 -0.42 107.02 18.18
CA SER A 256 0.37 106.38 17.11
C SER A 256 -0.37 105.17 16.53
N LEU A 257 -0.06 104.85 15.28
CA LEU A 257 -0.47 103.58 14.66
C LEU A 257 0.48 102.48 15.13
N GLU A 258 -0.05 101.41 15.75
CA GLU A 258 0.75 100.32 16.27
C GLU A 258 0.47 99.00 15.53
N THR A 259 1.46 98.10 15.57
CA THR A 259 1.28 96.70 15.15
C THR A 259 1.23 95.82 16.40
N LYS A 260 0.17 95.04 16.56
CA LYS A 260 0.00 94.11 17.67
C LYS A 260 0.05 92.67 17.19
N SER A 261 0.61 91.80 18.02
CA SER A 261 0.79 90.37 17.71
C SER A 261 0.33 89.46 18.85
N LEU A 262 -0.13 88.28 18.43
CA LEU A 262 -0.50 87.14 19.27
C LEU A 262 0.26 85.90 18.79
N GLU A 263 1.08 85.31 19.65
CA GLU A 263 1.91 84.15 19.32
C GLU A 263 1.56 82.96 20.20
N VAL A 264 1.35 81.78 19.59
CA VAL A 264 1.07 80.51 20.29
C VAL A 264 1.93 79.38 19.73
N THR A 265 2.36 78.47 20.60
CA THR A 265 3.00 77.20 20.17
C THR A 265 1.92 76.15 19.92
N PHE A 266 1.85 75.66 18.70
CA PHE A 266 0.87 74.68 18.23
C PHE A 266 1.57 73.40 17.78
N THR A 267 1.16 72.24 18.32
CA THR A 267 1.67 70.93 17.90
C THR A 267 0.58 70.23 17.09
N PRO A 268 0.72 70.11 15.76
CA PRO A 268 -0.33 69.58 14.92
C PRO A 268 -0.49 68.07 15.12
N THR A 269 -1.73 67.62 15.02
CA THR A 269 -2.14 66.21 15.08
C THR A 269 -2.73 65.75 13.74
N ASN A 270 -2.97 64.44 13.58
CA ASN A 270 -3.65 63.91 12.40
C ASN A 270 -5.06 64.50 12.22
N GLU A 271 -5.72 64.94 13.30
CA GLU A 271 -7.07 65.52 13.26
C GLU A 271 -7.08 66.95 12.74
N ASP A 272 -5.93 67.62 12.70
CA ASP A 272 -5.83 69.02 12.27
C ASP A 272 -5.64 69.16 10.76
N ILE A 273 -5.48 68.05 10.02
CA ILE A 273 -5.38 68.04 8.56
C ILE A 273 -6.65 68.66 7.94
N GLY A 274 -6.48 69.77 7.22
CA GLY A 274 -7.58 70.45 6.54
C GLY A 274 -8.45 71.32 7.45
N LYS A 275 -8.15 71.45 8.75
CA LYS A 275 -8.77 72.47 9.60
C LYS A 275 -8.28 73.87 9.21
N GLY A 276 -9.12 74.88 9.41
CA GLY A 276 -8.75 76.29 9.21
C GLY A 276 -8.24 76.91 10.50
N LEU A 277 -7.05 77.50 10.47
CA LEU A 277 -6.53 78.34 11.54
C LEU A 277 -7.09 79.75 11.36
N VAL A 278 -7.91 80.21 12.29
CA VAL A 278 -8.65 81.47 12.21
C VAL A 278 -8.01 82.47 13.16
N CYS A 279 -7.54 83.60 12.65
CA CYS A 279 -7.22 84.74 13.50
C CYS A 279 -8.28 85.82 13.34
N ARG A 280 -8.92 86.18 14.44
CA ARG A 280 -9.99 87.18 14.53
C ARG A 280 -9.54 88.32 15.41
N ALA A 281 -9.68 89.55 14.93
CA ALA A 281 -9.36 90.77 15.65
C ALA A 281 -10.59 91.67 15.71
N GLN A 282 -10.92 92.14 16.91
CA GLN A 282 -12.08 92.98 17.21
C GLN A 282 -11.61 94.26 17.88
N LEU A 283 -11.97 95.41 17.30
CA LEU A 283 -11.68 96.73 17.82
C LEU A 283 -12.95 97.34 18.42
N HIS A 284 -12.94 97.55 19.73
CA HIS A 284 -14.06 98.12 20.47
C HIS A 284 -13.97 99.66 20.51
N MET A 285 -15.01 100.36 20.06
CA MET A 285 -15.15 101.82 20.16
C MET A 285 -16.12 102.14 21.31
N ASP A 286 -15.88 103.18 22.13
CA ASP A 286 -16.65 103.38 23.36
C ASP A 286 -18.12 103.76 23.11
N GLU A 287 -19.00 103.04 23.83
CA GLU A 287 -20.40 103.31 24.18
C GLU A 287 -21.52 103.17 23.12
N ILE A 288 -22.32 102.11 23.34
CA ILE A 288 -23.74 101.80 23.05
C ILE A 288 -24.24 101.86 21.59
N ASP A 289 -23.78 102.80 20.76
CA ASP A 289 -24.35 103.00 19.40
C ASP A 289 -23.43 102.52 18.25
N PHE A 290 -22.22 102.02 18.55
CA PHE A 290 -21.30 101.51 17.53
C PHE A 290 -21.05 100.01 17.68
N GLU A 291 -21.33 99.23 16.62
CA GLU A 291 -20.91 97.83 16.53
C GLU A 291 -19.36 97.74 16.46
N PRO A 292 -18.74 96.81 17.20
CA PRO A 292 -17.28 96.63 17.17
C PRO A 292 -16.83 96.30 15.75
N LYS A 293 -15.68 96.84 15.36
CA LYS A 293 -15.11 96.55 14.05
C LYS A 293 -14.35 95.23 14.13
N GLU A 294 -14.80 94.24 13.37
CA GLU A 294 -14.20 92.91 13.33
C GLU A 294 -13.52 92.64 11.98
N ARG A 295 -12.36 91.99 12.02
CA ARG A 295 -11.70 91.40 10.86
C ARG A 295 -11.14 90.04 11.19
N GLU A 296 -11.17 89.13 10.22
CA GLU A 296 -10.67 87.78 10.39
C GLU A 296 -9.91 87.28 9.15
N THR A 297 -8.99 86.34 9.39
CA THR A 297 -8.25 85.62 8.35
C THR A 297 -8.23 84.14 8.70
N THR A 298 -8.56 83.30 7.73
CA THR A 298 -8.50 81.84 7.87
C THR A 298 -7.42 81.24 6.97
N LYS A 299 -6.57 80.37 7.52
CA LYS A 299 -5.54 79.64 6.79
C LYS A 299 -5.71 78.13 6.97
N GLU A 300 -5.92 77.39 5.88
CA GLU A 300 -6.02 75.92 5.95
C GLU A 300 -4.69 75.26 6.34
N LEU A 301 -4.74 74.32 7.27
CA LEU A 301 -3.58 73.58 7.78
C LEU A 301 -3.26 72.39 6.85
N GLN A 302 -2.11 72.48 6.18
CA GLN A 302 -1.51 71.36 5.43
C GLN A 302 -0.50 70.67 6.35
N VAL A 303 -0.94 69.59 7.01
CA VAL A 303 -0.11 68.84 7.96
C VAL A 303 0.46 67.59 7.29
N TYR A 304 1.77 67.39 7.42
CA TYR A 304 2.50 66.26 6.84
C TYR A 304 2.86 65.19 7.88
N ILE A 305 2.98 63.94 7.42
CA ILE A 305 3.32 62.77 8.23
C ILE A 305 4.60 62.13 7.65
N SER A 306 5.66 62.11 8.44
CA SER A 306 6.90 61.36 8.11
C SER A 306 6.62 59.86 7.99
N PRO A 307 7.33 59.12 7.12
CA PRO A 307 7.12 57.70 6.92
C PRO A 307 7.32 56.94 8.24
N ARG A 308 6.49 55.93 8.48
CA ARG A 308 6.53 55.08 9.69
C ARG A 308 5.90 53.71 9.42
N ASN A 309 6.06 52.79 10.38
CA ASN A 309 5.52 51.43 10.32
C ASN A 309 5.98 50.66 9.08
N THR A 310 7.22 50.88 8.63
CA THR A 310 7.77 50.17 7.48
C THR A 310 7.90 48.69 7.80
N PHE A 311 7.27 47.84 6.99
CA PHE A 311 7.30 46.40 7.17
C PHE A 311 7.62 45.67 5.86
N ILE A 312 8.20 44.47 6.01
CA ILE A 312 8.57 43.59 4.90
C ILE A 312 7.81 42.27 5.04
N SER A 313 7.18 41.83 3.95
CA SER A 313 6.62 40.48 3.82
C SER A 313 7.47 39.67 2.83
N VAL A 314 7.85 38.45 3.21
CA VAL A 314 8.69 37.55 2.42
C VAL A 314 7.88 36.32 2.03
N THR A 315 7.88 35.95 0.75
CA THR A 315 7.22 34.74 0.25
C THR A 315 8.16 34.00 -0.72
N PRO A 316 8.37 32.68 -0.58
CA PRO A 316 7.75 31.78 0.40
C PRO A 316 8.42 31.79 1.79
N SER A 317 9.73 32.02 1.88
CA SER A 317 10.49 31.95 3.14
C SER A 317 11.80 32.74 3.09
N MET A 318 12.36 33.05 4.26
CA MET A 318 13.68 33.70 4.39
C MET A 318 14.86 32.73 4.17
N ARG A 319 14.60 31.43 4.27
CA ARG A 319 15.56 30.35 3.97
C ARG A 319 15.22 29.76 2.63
N LEU A 320 16.18 29.78 1.71
CA LEU A 320 16.01 29.39 0.31
C LEU A 320 17.08 28.38 -0.08
N GLN A 321 16.80 27.55 -1.07
CA GLN A 321 17.81 26.72 -1.72
C GLN A 321 18.32 27.43 -2.98
N GLU A 322 19.56 27.11 -3.36
CA GLU A 322 20.16 27.56 -4.62
C GLU A 322 19.26 27.25 -5.83
N GLY A 323 19.14 28.19 -6.76
CA GLY A 323 18.22 28.13 -7.90
C GLY A 323 16.77 28.53 -7.59
N GLY A 324 16.41 28.67 -6.30
CA GLY A 324 15.09 29.11 -5.86
C GLY A 324 14.76 30.55 -6.24
N SER A 325 13.56 31.00 -5.85
CA SER A 325 13.12 32.38 -6.06
C SER A 325 12.37 32.89 -4.83
N VAL A 326 12.51 34.18 -4.55
CA VAL A 326 11.82 34.84 -3.43
C VAL A 326 11.24 36.17 -3.88
N THR A 327 10.05 36.48 -3.37
CA THR A 327 9.41 37.78 -3.54
C THR A 327 9.31 38.45 -2.18
N MET A 328 9.84 39.67 -2.10
CA MET A 328 9.74 40.53 -0.92
C MET A 328 8.88 41.74 -1.26
N THR A 329 7.92 42.05 -0.40
CA THR A 329 7.04 43.22 -0.56
C THR A 329 7.17 44.13 0.65
N CYS A 330 7.22 45.43 0.40
CA CYS A 330 7.40 46.45 1.43
C CYS A 330 6.33 47.52 1.33
N ALA A 331 5.87 47.98 2.50
CA ALA A 331 4.94 49.09 2.63
C ALA A 331 5.33 49.96 3.82
N SER A 332 5.05 51.26 3.71
CA SER A 332 5.34 52.28 4.71
C SER A 332 4.21 53.31 4.71
N GLU A 333 3.81 53.81 5.87
CA GLU A 333 2.73 54.78 6.05
C GLU A 333 3.27 56.21 6.11
N GLY A 334 2.72 57.16 5.34
CA GLY A 334 3.13 58.57 5.39
C GLY A 334 2.24 59.46 4.53
N LEU A 335 2.29 60.77 4.77
CA LEU A 335 1.59 61.81 4.01
C LEU A 335 2.56 62.96 3.68
N PRO A 336 2.95 63.18 2.41
CA PRO A 336 2.50 62.44 1.23
C PRO A 336 2.95 60.97 1.23
N PRO A 337 2.29 60.09 0.45
CA PRO A 337 2.64 58.67 0.37
C PRO A 337 4.14 58.46 0.07
N PRO A 338 4.86 57.65 0.86
CA PRO A 338 6.30 57.45 0.68
C PRO A 338 6.61 56.64 -0.58
N GLN A 339 7.73 56.98 -1.22
CA GLN A 339 8.35 56.16 -2.26
C GLN A 339 9.20 55.05 -1.62
N ILE A 340 9.13 53.84 -2.18
CA ILE A 340 9.79 52.66 -1.63
C ILE A 340 11.09 52.37 -2.38
N PHE A 341 12.17 52.16 -1.64
CA PHE A 341 13.47 51.77 -2.17
C PHE A 341 13.98 50.50 -1.50
N TRP A 342 14.40 49.53 -2.31
CA TRP A 342 15.05 48.30 -1.87
C TRP A 342 16.54 48.36 -2.12
N SER A 343 17.33 47.97 -1.12
CA SER A 343 18.79 47.91 -1.20
C SER A 343 19.34 46.62 -0.60
N LYS A 344 20.49 46.13 -1.08
CA LYS A 344 21.30 45.10 -0.41
C LYS A 344 22.36 45.77 0.46
N LYS A 345 22.49 45.32 1.70
CA LYS A 345 23.53 45.77 2.63
C LYS A 345 24.82 45.01 2.33
N LEU A 346 25.87 45.73 1.96
CA LEU A 346 27.19 45.20 1.67
C LEU A 346 28.01 45.06 2.97
N ASP A 347 29.11 44.28 2.93
CA ASP A 347 29.95 44.02 4.11
C ASP A 347 30.57 45.29 4.72
N ASN A 348 30.80 46.32 3.91
CA ASN A 348 31.27 47.64 4.35
C ASN A 348 30.15 48.50 5.01
N GLY A 349 28.94 47.96 5.13
CA GLY A 349 27.76 48.66 5.64
C GLY A 349 27.06 49.56 4.61
N ASN A 350 27.58 49.68 3.39
CA ASN A 350 26.95 50.49 2.34
C ASN A 350 25.71 49.79 1.77
N LEU A 351 24.75 50.60 1.32
CA LEU A 351 23.52 50.13 0.69
C LEU A 351 23.65 50.19 -0.83
N GLN A 352 23.50 49.04 -1.49
CA GLN A 352 23.41 48.94 -2.94
C GLN A 352 21.94 48.95 -3.37
N LEU A 353 21.50 50.00 -4.07
CA LEU A 353 20.13 50.10 -4.56
C LEU A 353 19.83 48.98 -5.59
N LEU A 354 18.71 48.29 -5.38
CA LEU A 354 18.24 47.19 -6.23
C LEU A 354 16.99 47.56 -7.02
N SER A 355 16.00 48.20 -6.37
CA SER A 355 14.70 48.50 -6.98
C SER A 355 14.03 49.70 -6.30
N GLY A 356 13.29 50.49 -7.07
CA GLY A 356 12.40 51.56 -6.58
C GLY A 356 10.92 51.16 -6.54
N ASN A 357 10.62 49.87 -6.67
CA ASN A 357 9.26 49.34 -6.60
C ASN A 357 8.94 48.85 -5.19
N ALA A 358 7.65 48.81 -4.83
CA ALA A 358 7.21 48.22 -3.56
C ALA A 358 7.57 46.73 -3.42
N THR A 359 7.74 46.03 -4.55
CA THR A 359 8.08 44.60 -4.61
C THR A 359 9.45 44.37 -5.24
N LEU A 360 10.23 43.46 -4.64
CA LEU A 360 11.51 42.98 -5.14
C LEU A 360 11.41 41.46 -5.35
N THR A 361 11.72 41.01 -6.56
CA THR A 361 11.75 39.58 -6.92
C THR A 361 13.17 39.18 -7.25
N LEU A 362 13.69 38.16 -6.57
CA LEU A 362 14.98 37.56 -6.85
C LEU A 362 14.74 36.13 -7.34
N ILE A 363 15.31 35.80 -8.50
CA ILE A 363 15.16 34.50 -9.17
C ILE A 363 16.53 33.84 -9.32
N ALA A 364 16.55 32.50 -9.39
CA ALA A 364 17.78 31.74 -9.55
C ALA A 364 18.84 32.10 -8.49
N MET A 365 18.44 32.09 -7.21
CA MET A 365 19.26 32.48 -6.06
C MET A 365 20.59 31.72 -6.03
N ARG A 366 21.69 32.41 -5.75
CA ARG A 366 23.02 31.84 -5.52
C ARG A 366 23.45 32.02 -4.06
N LEU A 367 24.49 31.31 -3.63
CA LEU A 367 25.04 31.47 -2.27
C LEU A 367 25.49 32.91 -1.98
N GLU A 368 26.02 33.60 -3.00
CA GLU A 368 26.41 35.02 -2.93
C GLU A 368 25.23 36.00 -2.75
N ASP A 369 24.00 35.54 -3.02
CA ASP A 369 22.79 36.36 -2.83
C ASP A 369 22.30 36.37 -1.38
N SER A 370 22.88 35.52 -0.53
CA SER A 370 22.66 35.55 0.92
C SER A 370 23.11 36.89 1.50
N GLY A 371 22.35 37.42 2.46
CA GLY A 371 22.69 38.68 3.12
C GLY A 371 21.46 39.48 3.54
N THR A 372 21.73 40.69 4.04
CA THR A 372 20.69 41.59 4.57
C THR A 372 20.18 42.54 3.49
N TYR A 373 18.87 42.56 3.30
CA TYR A 373 18.15 43.45 2.39
C TYR A 373 17.39 44.49 3.21
N VAL A 374 17.42 45.73 2.75
CA VAL A 374 16.83 46.88 3.43
C VAL A 374 15.76 47.48 2.54
N CYS A 375 14.57 47.70 3.10
CA CYS A 375 13.55 48.54 2.50
C CYS A 375 13.47 49.88 3.21
N GLU A 376 13.52 50.98 2.48
CA GLU A 376 13.30 52.34 2.99
C GLU A 376 12.09 53.00 2.29
N GLY A 377 11.15 53.52 3.08
CA GLY A 377 10.08 54.41 2.63
C GLY A 377 10.47 55.87 2.85
N VAL A 378 10.47 56.68 1.80
CA VAL A 378 10.95 58.08 1.82
C VAL A 378 9.88 59.03 1.30
N ASN A 379 9.61 60.12 2.03
CA ASN A 379 8.85 61.25 1.53
C ASN A 379 9.59 62.57 1.82
N GLU A 380 8.98 63.71 1.52
CA GLU A 380 9.60 65.04 1.68
C GLU A 380 9.88 65.44 3.14
N VAL A 381 9.28 64.73 4.11
CA VAL A 381 9.37 65.01 5.53
C VAL A 381 10.41 64.13 6.22
N GLY A 382 10.59 62.91 5.74
CA GLY A 382 11.50 61.96 6.37
C GLY A 382 11.59 60.61 5.69
N LYS A 383 12.18 59.66 6.42
CA LYS A 383 12.34 58.28 5.98
C LYS A 383 12.22 57.29 7.14
N ASP A 384 11.75 56.08 6.84
CA ASP A 384 11.71 54.95 7.76
C ASP A 384 12.10 53.67 7.01
N GLY A 385 12.70 52.70 7.69
CA GLY A 385 13.26 51.53 7.03
C GLY A 385 13.28 50.27 7.87
N LYS A 386 13.27 49.12 7.18
CA LYS A 386 13.27 47.78 7.79
C LYS A 386 14.28 46.88 7.10
N GLU A 387 14.97 46.04 7.87
CA GLU A 387 15.93 45.04 7.36
C GLU A 387 15.32 43.62 7.39
N VAL A 388 15.74 42.78 6.44
CA VAL A 388 15.44 41.34 6.39
C VAL A 388 16.68 40.57 5.94
N GLU A 389 16.98 39.45 6.58
CA GLU A 389 18.12 38.60 6.22
C GLU A 389 17.64 37.39 5.41
N LEU A 390 18.22 37.19 4.23
CA LEU A 390 17.99 36.00 3.40
C LEU A 390 19.17 35.04 3.54
N ILE A 391 18.86 33.76 3.72
CA ILE A 391 19.85 32.68 3.83
C ILE A 391 19.65 31.71 2.66
N VAL A 392 20.63 31.64 1.77
CA VAL A 392 20.65 30.68 0.66
C VAL A 392 21.51 29.48 1.04
N GLN A 393 20.93 28.30 0.98
CA GLN A 393 21.59 27.03 1.25
C GLN A 393 21.93 26.32 -0.05
N GLU A 394 23.06 25.62 -0.06
CA GLU A 394 23.45 24.75 -1.17
C GLU A 394 22.40 23.68 -1.41
N LYS A 395 22.02 23.47 -2.67
CA LYS A 395 21.15 22.37 -3.05
C LYS A 395 21.93 21.04 -2.87
N PRO A 396 21.43 20.06 -2.10
CA PRO A 396 22.09 18.77 -2.00
C PRO A 396 21.90 17.97 -3.29
N PHE A 397 22.96 17.30 -3.76
CA PHE A 397 22.83 16.28 -4.79
C PHE A 397 22.17 15.02 -4.20
N THR A 398 21.46 14.25 -5.02
CA THR A 398 20.75 13.05 -4.58
C THR A 398 21.34 11.80 -5.22
N VAL A 399 21.42 10.72 -4.43
CA VAL A 399 21.96 9.42 -4.84
C VAL A 399 20.84 8.38 -4.75
N GLU A 400 20.60 7.68 -5.85
CA GLU A 400 19.65 6.58 -5.95
C GLU A 400 20.40 5.27 -6.17
N ILE A 401 19.86 4.18 -5.60
CA ILE A 401 20.38 2.84 -5.79
C ILE A 401 19.27 1.94 -6.32
N SER A 402 19.57 1.17 -7.38
CA SER A 402 18.62 0.29 -8.04
C SER A 402 19.17 -1.13 -8.14
N PRO A 403 18.33 -2.17 -8.07
CA PRO A 403 16.86 -2.14 -8.18
C PRO A 403 16.10 -1.72 -6.91
N GLY A 404 16.76 -1.67 -5.75
CA GLY A 404 16.16 -1.26 -4.48
C GLY A 404 17.19 -1.29 -3.34
N PRO A 405 16.78 -1.14 -2.07
CA PRO A 405 17.69 -1.26 -0.92
C PRO A 405 18.14 -2.70 -0.64
N GLN A 406 17.44 -3.69 -1.20
CA GLN A 406 17.72 -5.12 -1.06
C GLN A 406 17.38 -5.82 -2.38
N ILE A 407 18.15 -6.84 -2.73
CA ILE A 407 17.89 -7.72 -3.86
C ILE A 407 18.19 -9.16 -3.45
N ILE A 408 17.34 -10.09 -3.91
CA ILE A 408 17.52 -11.53 -3.76
C ILE A 408 17.90 -12.11 -5.13
N ALA A 409 18.96 -12.93 -5.19
CA ALA A 409 19.41 -13.56 -6.42
C ALA A 409 19.72 -15.06 -6.24
N GLN A 410 19.52 -15.85 -7.30
CA GLN A 410 19.87 -17.27 -7.27
C GLN A 410 21.38 -17.44 -7.43
N ILE A 411 21.99 -18.35 -6.67
CA ILE A 411 23.40 -18.70 -6.84
C ILE A 411 23.66 -19.13 -8.30
N GLY A 412 24.65 -18.51 -8.95
CA GLY A 412 24.96 -18.68 -10.37
C GLY A 412 24.48 -17.55 -11.28
N ASP A 413 23.55 -16.70 -10.83
CA ASP A 413 23.02 -15.58 -11.61
C ASP A 413 24.03 -14.44 -11.82
N SER A 414 23.67 -13.51 -12.69
CA SER A 414 24.38 -12.24 -12.89
C SER A 414 23.58 -11.09 -12.31
N VAL A 415 24.09 -10.42 -11.27
CA VAL A 415 23.44 -9.29 -10.61
C VAL A 415 24.13 -7.99 -10.98
N VAL A 416 23.36 -6.97 -11.35
CA VAL A 416 23.86 -5.63 -11.66
C VAL A 416 23.27 -4.62 -10.68
N LEU A 417 24.12 -4.08 -9.82
CA LEU A 417 23.77 -3.03 -8.86
C LEU A 417 24.11 -1.68 -9.49
N THR A 418 23.16 -0.75 -9.54
CA THR A 418 23.41 0.56 -10.15
C THR A 418 23.22 1.67 -9.12
N CYS A 419 24.18 2.58 -9.08
CA CYS A 419 24.18 3.77 -8.26
C CYS A 419 24.15 4.99 -9.19
N GLY A 420 23.05 5.75 -9.14
CA GLY A 420 22.84 6.94 -9.94
C GLY A 420 22.92 8.20 -9.09
N VAL A 421 23.41 9.28 -9.69
CA VAL A 421 23.41 10.62 -9.07
C VAL A 421 22.69 11.63 -9.96
N THR A 422 21.91 12.50 -9.34
CA THR A 422 21.29 13.66 -9.99
C THR A 422 21.77 14.94 -9.33
N ASP A 423 21.74 16.05 -10.07
CA ASP A 423 22.21 17.37 -9.61
C ASP A 423 23.71 17.39 -9.22
N CYS A 424 24.56 16.66 -9.97
CA CYS A 424 26.01 16.71 -9.86
C CYS A 424 26.67 16.66 -11.25
N GLU A 425 27.44 17.69 -11.61
CA GLU A 425 28.09 17.78 -12.94
C GLU A 425 29.37 16.91 -13.07
N SER A 426 30.06 16.64 -11.95
CA SER A 426 31.31 15.87 -11.94
C SER A 426 31.37 14.91 -10.75
N PRO A 427 30.57 13.83 -10.77
CA PRO A 427 30.57 12.85 -9.70
C PRO A 427 31.74 11.87 -9.80
N SER A 428 32.21 11.41 -8.65
CA SER A 428 33.11 10.25 -8.55
C SER A 428 32.48 9.18 -7.66
N PHE A 429 32.63 7.93 -8.07
CA PHE A 429 31.98 6.78 -7.44
C PHE A 429 33.03 5.85 -6.84
N SER A 430 32.72 5.31 -5.66
CA SER A 430 33.48 4.24 -5.03
C SER A 430 32.51 3.19 -4.52
N TRP A 431 32.76 1.93 -4.84
CA TRP A 431 32.04 0.81 -4.25
C TRP A 431 32.88 0.18 -3.16
N ARG A 432 32.23 -0.39 -2.16
CA ARG A 432 32.86 -1.28 -1.16
C ARG A 432 31.80 -2.16 -0.54
N THR A 433 32.21 -3.23 0.11
CA THR A 433 31.32 -3.95 1.02
C THR A 433 31.29 -3.25 2.37
N GLN A 434 30.21 -3.38 3.13
CA GLN A 434 30.07 -2.73 4.43
C GLN A 434 31.10 -3.22 5.47
N ILE A 435 31.64 -4.43 5.25
CA ILE A 435 32.70 -5.04 6.07
C ILE A 435 34.12 -4.82 5.48
N ASP A 436 34.24 -3.99 4.44
CA ASP A 436 35.49 -3.71 3.71
C ASP A 436 36.21 -4.97 3.18
N SER A 437 35.45 -6.06 2.95
CA SER A 437 35.92 -7.24 2.21
C SER A 437 36.16 -6.92 0.72
N PRO A 438 37.06 -7.66 0.05
CA PRO A 438 37.39 -7.44 -1.36
C PRO A 438 36.13 -7.44 -2.24
N LEU A 439 36.01 -6.46 -3.14
CA LEU A 439 34.93 -6.44 -4.12
C LEU A 439 35.12 -7.60 -5.11
N SER A 440 34.26 -8.60 -5.02
CA SER A 440 34.19 -9.72 -5.97
C SER A 440 33.26 -9.37 -7.14
N GLY A 441 33.65 -8.37 -7.95
CA GLY A 441 32.84 -7.87 -9.06
C GLY A 441 33.55 -6.84 -9.94
N THR A 442 32.90 -6.46 -11.04
CA THR A 442 33.43 -5.45 -11.98
C THR A 442 32.65 -4.15 -11.86
N VAL A 443 33.37 -3.04 -11.67
CA VAL A 443 32.78 -1.70 -11.59
C VAL A 443 32.97 -0.98 -12.92
N LYS A 444 31.88 -0.43 -13.45
CA LYS A 444 31.90 0.46 -14.63
C LYS A 444 31.24 1.79 -14.26
N VAL A 445 31.82 2.89 -14.72
CA VAL A 445 31.31 4.24 -14.49
C VAL A 445 30.98 4.87 -15.84
N GLU A 446 29.74 5.32 -15.99
CA GLU A 446 29.21 5.93 -17.20
C GLU A 446 28.51 7.25 -16.84
N GLY A 447 29.26 8.35 -16.91
CA GLY A 447 28.76 9.70 -16.61
C GLY A 447 28.20 9.81 -15.19
N ALA A 448 26.88 9.97 -15.07
CA ALA A 448 26.16 10.14 -13.80
C ALA A 448 25.72 8.81 -13.15
N LYS A 449 26.21 7.67 -13.63
CA LYS A 449 25.87 6.34 -13.08
C LYS A 449 27.12 5.48 -12.91
N SER A 450 27.11 4.65 -11.88
CA SER A 450 28.11 3.61 -11.64
C SER A 450 27.42 2.27 -11.42
N THR A 451 27.88 1.24 -12.13
CA THR A 451 27.32 -0.12 -12.08
C THR A 451 28.35 -1.09 -11.54
N LEU A 452 27.98 -1.86 -10.52
CA LEU A 452 28.72 -3.00 -10.00
C LEU A 452 28.06 -4.28 -10.52
N THR A 453 28.79 -5.05 -11.34
CA THR A 453 28.33 -6.33 -11.89
C THR A 453 28.97 -7.49 -11.13
N LEU A 454 28.13 -8.35 -10.56
CA LEU A 454 28.49 -9.59 -9.86
C LEU A 454 28.07 -10.77 -10.75
N SER A 455 29.02 -11.51 -11.33
CA SER A 455 28.70 -12.62 -12.23
C SER A 455 29.86 -13.64 -12.32
N PRO A 456 29.62 -14.93 -12.03
CA PRO A 456 28.42 -15.49 -11.39
C PRO A 456 28.39 -15.18 -9.88
N VAL A 457 27.20 -14.98 -9.30
CA VAL A 457 27.07 -14.79 -7.85
C VAL A 457 27.23 -16.11 -7.09
N ASN A 458 27.95 -16.07 -5.97
CA ASN A 458 28.20 -17.18 -5.05
C ASN A 458 28.05 -16.73 -3.59
N LEU A 459 28.18 -17.63 -2.61
CA LEU A 459 27.99 -17.32 -1.18
C LEU A 459 28.88 -16.19 -0.64
N GLU A 460 30.03 -15.91 -1.26
CA GLU A 460 30.91 -14.78 -0.92
C GLU A 460 30.35 -13.42 -1.43
N ASN A 461 29.33 -13.42 -2.28
CA ASN A 461 28.67 -12.20 -2.76
C ASN A 461 27.49 -11.76 -1.86
N GLU A 462 27.13 -12.56 -0.84
CA GLU A 462 26.05 -12.22 0.10
C GLU A 462 26.52 -11.19 1.14
N HIS A 463 26.51 -9.93 0.72
CA HIS A 463 27.00 -8.80 1.51
C HIS A 463 26.08 -7.58 1.34
N SER A 464 26.22 -6.64 2.28
CA SER A 464 25.76 -5.27 2.10
C SER A 464 26.82 -4.49 1.32
N TYR A 465 26.46 -3.97 0.16
CA TYR A 465 27.33 -3.14 -0.68
C TYR A 465 27.01 -1.66 -0.46
N LEU A 466 28.04 -0.83 -0.34
CA LEU A 466 27.95 0.61 -0.24
C LEU A 466 28.47 1.25 -1.52
N CYS A 467 27.64 2.10 -2.13
CA CYS A 467 28.07 3.06 -3.13
C CYS A 467 28.30 4.42 -2.46
N THR A 468 29.53 4.91 -2.51
CA THR A 468 29.90 6.26 -2.09
C THR A 468 30.01 7.15 -3.32
N VAL A 469 29.21 8.21 -3.37
CA VAL A 469 29.26 9.25 -4.41
C VAL A 469 29.88 10.50 -3.81
N THR A 470 30.96 10.98 -4.43
CA THR A 470 31.62 12.24 -4.06
C THR A 470 31.36 13.27 -5.15
N CYS A 471 30.72 14.39 -4.79
CA CYS A 471 30.50 15.54 -5.66
C CYS A 471 31.22 16.75 -5.05
N GLY A 472 32.31 17.20 -5.68
CA GLY A 472 33.21 18.22 -5.10
C GLY A 472 33.79 17.76 -3.76
N HIS A 473 33.43 18.44 -2.66
CA HIS A 473 33.89 18.10 -1.30
C HIS A 473 32.89 17.26 -0.48
N LYS A 474 31.67 17.07 -0.97
CA LYS A 474 30.61 16.35 -0.25
C LYS A 474 30.55 14.89 -0.68
N LYS A 475 30.27 14.02 0.29
CA LYS A 475 30.12 12.57 0.08
C LYS A 475 28.76 12.11 0.58
N LEU A 476 28.09 11.28 -0.21
CA LEU A 476 26.86 10.59 0.18
C LEU A 476 27.02 9.09 -0.09
N GLU A 477 26.52 8.26 0.81
CA GLU A 477 26.57 6.81 0.71
C GLU A 477 25.16 6.22 0.63
N LYS A 478 24.98 5.23 -0.25
CA LYS A 478 23.77 4.41 -0.31
C LYS A 478 24.15 2.93 -0.29
N GLY A 479 23.45 2.19 0.56
CA GLY A 479 23.64 0.76 0.73
C GLY A 479 22.61 -0.07 -0.04
N ILE A 480 23.03 -1.24 -0.49
CA ILE A 480 22.16 -2.28 -1.06
C ILE A 480 22.56 -3.64 -0.48
N LYS A 481 21.61 -4.39 0.06
CA LYS A 481 21.83 -5.74 0.60
C LYS A 481 21.59 -6.77 -0.51
N VAL A 482 22.58 -7.61 -0.78
CA VAL A 482 22.43 -8.75 -1.69
C VAL A 482 22.25 -10.00 -0.85
N ASP A 483 21.06 -10.58 -0.91
CA ASP A 483 20.75 -11.88 -0.32
C ASP A 483 20.74 -12.95 -1.41
N LEU A 484 21.18 -14.15 -1.08
CA LEU A 484 21.31 -15.23 -2.05
C LEU A 484 20.43 -16.42 -1.65
N TYR A 485 19.96 -17.15 -2.66
CA TYR A 485 19.26 -18.41 -2.45
C TYR A 485 19.69 -19.47 -3.45
N SER A 486 19.44 -20.73 -3.10
CA SER A 486 19.58 -21.87 -4.00
C SER A 486 18.41 -22.81 -3.76
N PHE A 487 17.61 -23.02 -4.80
CA PHE A 487 16.55 -24.02 -4.83
C PHE A 487 16.47 -24.67 -6.22
N PRO A 488 17.50 -25.46 -6.59
CA PRO A 488 17.81 -25.72 -7.99
C PRO A 488 16.88 -26.76 -8.64
N ARG A 489 16.39 -27.74 -7.88
CA ARG A 489 15.60 -28.86 -8.40
C ARG A 489 14.55 -29.33 -7.41
N ASP A 490 13.59 -30.10 -7.93
CA ASP A 490 12.49 -30.67 -7.16
C ASP A 490 13.01 -31.71 -6.14
N PRO A 491 12.32 -31.91 -5.01
CA PRO A 491 12.76 -32.86 -3.98
C PRO A 491 12.87 -34.29 -4.51
N GLU A 492 13.80 -35.07 -3.97
CA GLU A 492 14.01 -36.47 -4.32
C GLU A 492 13.31 -37.35 -3.28
N VAL A 493 12.48 -38.30 -3.72
CA VAL A 493 11.70 -39.19 -2.84
C VAL A 493 12.27 -40.61 -2.94
N GLU A 494 12.80 -41.13 -1.84
CA GLU A 494 13.36 -42.47 -1.74
C GLU A 494 12.59 -43.32 -0.73
N MET A 495 12.33 -44.58 -1.06
CA MET A 495 11.69 -45.55 -0.16
C MET A 495 12.69 -46.64 0.21
N SER A 496 12.72 -47.04 1.48
CA SER A 496 13.66 -48.06 1.98
C SER A 496 13.44 -49.47 1.41
N GLY A 497 12.29 -49.73 0.77
CA GLY A 497 11.98 -51.01 0.14
C GLY A 497 10.61 -51.05 -0.54
N LEU A 498 10.18 -52.26 -0.96
CA LEU A 498 8.87 -52.50 -1.53
C LEU A 498 7.75 -52.30 -0.49
N LEU A 499 6.64 -51.71 -0.90
CA LEU A 499 5.46 -51.55 -0.04
C LEU A 499 4.76 -52.91 0.08
N VAL A 500 4.78 -53.50 1.29
CA VAL A 500 4.09 -54.76 1.61
C VAL A 500 3.12 -54.51 2.75
N ASP A 501 1.85 -54.90 2.57
CA ASP A 501 0.76 -54.72 3.54
C ASP A 501 1.19 -55.21 4.94
N GLY A 502 1.17 -54.30 5.91
CA GLY A 502 1.56 -54.57 7.31
C GLY A 502 3.06 -54.46 7.64
N ASN A 503 3.95 -54.29 6.66
CA ASN A 503 5.39 -54.13 6.91
C ASN A 503 5.81 -52.65 6.92
N PRO A 504 6.48 -52.14 7.97
CA PRO A 504 6.88 -50.73 8.03
C PRO A 504 7.87 -50.37 6.92
N VAL A 505 7.66 -49.23 6.28
CA VAL A 505 8.54 -48.66 5.27
C VAL A 505 8.92 -47.23 5.66
N THR A 506 10.17 -46.87 5.42
CA THR A 506 10.68 -45.52 5.65
C THR A 506 10.75 -44.81 4.31
N VAL A 507 10.20 -43.60 4.26
CA VAL A 507 10.34 -42.69 3.12
C VAL A 507 11.23 -41.52 3.53
N SER A 508 12.26 -41.26 2.71
CA SER A 508 13.12 -40.09 2.80
C SER A 508 12.72 -39.12 1.69
N CYS A 509 12.46 -37.88 2.06
CA CYS A 509 12.37 -36.79 1.10
C CYS A 509 13.56 -35.86 1.27
N GLU A 510 14.38 -35.73 0.22
CA GLU A 510 15.63 -34.98 0.23
C GLU A 510 15.55 -33.74 -0.67
N VAL A 511 16.01 -32.61 -0.15
CA VAL A 511 16.14 -31.35 -0.88
C VAL A 511 17.63 -31.02 -0.99
N PRO A 512 18.26 -31.26 -2.15
CA PRO A 512 19.70 -31.09 -2.33
C PRO A 512 20.09 -29.65 -2.68
N ASN A 513 21.27 -29.23 -2.20
CA ASN A 513 21.88 -27.91 -2.46
C ASN A 513 20.95 -26.73 -2.15
N VAL A 514 20.21 -26.82 -1.05
CA VAL A 514 19.34 -25.74 -0.60
C VAL A 514 20.11 -24.69 0.18
N TYR A 515 19.79 -23.43 -0.07
CA TYR A 515 20.26 -22.30 0.73
C TYR A 515 19.21 -21.17 0.70
N PRO A 516 18.93 -20.51 1.83
CA PRO A 516 19.45 -20.81 3.16
C PRO A 516 18.62 -21.94 3.82
N SER A 517 19.28 -22.91 4.44
CA SER A 517 18.60 -24.14 4.89
C SER A 517 17.73 -23.93 6.13
N ASP A 518 18.00 -22.90 6.91
CA ASP A 518 17.24 -22.43 8.08
C ASP A 518 15.82 -21.94 7.75
N ARG A 519 15.55 -21.71 6.45
CA ARG A 519 14.25 -21.23 5.94
C ARG A 519 13.49 -22.28 5.15
N LEU A 520 14.01 -23.50 5.09
CA LEU A 520 13.37 -24.63 4.42
C LEU A 520 12.33 -25.28 5.33
N GLU A 521 11.18 -25.57 4.75
CA GLU A 521 10.17 -26.46 5.31
C GLU A 521 9.91 -27.61 4.32
N ILE A 522 9.90 -28.84 4.83
CA ILE A 522 9.50 -30.02 4.06
C ILE A 522 8.21 -30.57 4.67
N GLU A 523 7.18 -30.72 3.85
CA GLU A 523 5.91 -31.34 4.18
C GLU A 523 5.70 -32.60 3.34
N LEU A 524 5.34 -33.69 4.00
CA LEU A 524 5.04 -34.96 3.35
C LEU A 524 3.55 -35.25 3.45
N PHE A 525 2.90 -35.42 2.29
CA PHE A 525 1.49 -35.74 2.18
C PHE A 525 1.31 -37.17 1.70
N LYS A 526 0.30 -37.86 2.24
CA LYS A 526 -0.22 -39.12 1.72
C LYS A 526 -1.68 -38.91 1.31
N GLY A 527 -1.95 -38.85 0.00
CA GLY A 527 -3.22 -38.39 -0.52
C GLY A 527 -3.42 -36.90 -0.20
N GLU A 528 -4.46 -36.57 0.57
CA GLU A 528 -4.76 -35.20 1.01
C GLU A 528 -4.27 -34.89 2.44
N THR A 529 -3.77 -35.90 3.16
CA THR A 529 -3.39 -35.75 4.57
C THR A 529 -1.89 -35.52 4.71
N VAL A 530 -1.49 -34.49 5.48
CA VAL A 530 -0.11 -34.32 5.94
C VAL A 530 0.21 -35.42 6.93
N ILE A 531 1.26 -36.19 6.65
CA ILE A 531 1.71 -37.29 7.51
C ILE A 531 2.93 -36.92 8.35
N GLU A 532 3.76 -35.99 7.88
CA GLU A 532 4.93 -35.49 8.62
C GLU A 532 5.33 -34.12 8.05
N SER A 533 5.89 -33.26 8.91
CA SER A 533 6.37 -31.93 8.52
C SER A 533 7.58 -31.52 9.34
N LYS A 534 8.58 -30.93 8.70
CA LYS A 534 9.80 -30.48 9.39
C LYS A 534 10.26 -29.13 8.86
N SER A 535 10.36 -28.18 9.78
CA SER A 535 11.07 -26.91 9.60
C SER A 535 12.51 -27.05 10.08
N PHE A 536 13.47 -26.66 9.25
CA PHE A 536 14.89 -26.72 9.62
C PHE A 536 15.25 -25.35 10.18
N LEU A 537 15.23 -25.13 11.51
CA LEU A 537 15.52 -23.83 12.14
C LEU A 537 16.91 -23.78 12.81
N GLU A 538 17.80 -24.71 12.47
CA GLU A 538 19.11 -24.87 13.13
C GLU A 538 20.26 -24.26 12.30
N ASP A 539 21.19 -23.60 12.99
CA ASP A 539 22.42 -22.94 12.52
C ASP A 539 22.27 -21.81 11.49
N MET A 540 21.87 -20.62 11.98
CA MET A 540 21.84 -19.36 11.22
C MET A 540 23.21 -18.93 10.66
N ASP A 541 24.32 -19.42 11.24
CA ASP A 541 25.67 -18.90 10.95
C ASP A 541 26.42 -19.70 9.87
N LYS A 542 25.89 -20.84 9.42
CA LYS A 542 26.58 -21.71 8.47
C LYS A 542 26.18 -21.40 7.03
N LYS A 543 27.00 -20.59 6.35
CA LYS A 543 26.86 -20.31 4.92
C LYS A 543 27.38 -21.47 4.06
N SER A 544 26.55 -22.49 3.86
CA SER A 544 26.85 -23.60 2.95
C SER A 544 25.62 -24.12 2.21
N LEU A 545 25.84 -24.64 1.00
CA LEU A 545 24.85 -25.44 0.30
C LEU A 545 24.68 -26.77 1.03
N GLU A 546 23.49 -27.07 1.52
CA GLU A 546 23.22 -28.30 2.27
C GLU A 546 22.18 -29.18 1.57
N THR A 547 22.22 -30.48 1.86
CA THR A 547 21.12 -31.39 1.58
C THR A 547 20.36 -31.59 2.88
N LYS A 548 19.07 -31.27 2.87
CA LYS A 548 18.18 -31.48 4.03
C LYS A 548 17.16 -32.55 3.70
N SER A 549 16.94 -33.46 4.64
CA SER A 549 16.01 -34.57 4.47
C SER A 549 14.97 -34.66 5.59
N LEU A 550 13.79 -35.13 5.20
CA LEU A 550 12.70 -35.53 6.08
C LEU A 550 12.48 -37.03 5.92
N GLU A 551 12.69 -37.79 6.99
CA GLU A 551 12.43 -39.23 7.02
C GLU A 551 11.19 -39.53 7.86
N MET A 552 10.30 -40.38 7.35
CA MET A 552 9.11 -40.84 8.07
C MET A 552 8.89 -42.33 7.82
N THR A 553 8.53 -43.06 8.88
CA THR A 553 8.19 -44.49 8.78
C THR A 553 6.69 -44.69 8.96
N PHE A 554 6.04 -45.37 8.01
CA PHE A 554 4.63 -45.73 8.11
C PHE A 554 4.40 -47.19 7.72
N ILE A 555 3.26 -47.74 8.15
CA ILE A 555 2.85 -49.10 7.80
C ILE A 555 1.82 -48.98 6.66
N PRO A 556 2.15 -49.44 5.43
CA PRO A 556 1.25 -49.34 4.30
C PRO A 556 0.11 -50.36 4.42
N THR A 557 -1.07 -49.95 3.96
CA THR A 557 -2.24 -50.83 3.84
C THR A 557 -2.72 -50.92 2.40
N THR A 558 -3.50 -51.94 2.07
CA THR A 558 -4.14 -52.04 0.73
C THR A 558 -4.91 -50.78 0.30
N GLU A 559 -5.49 -50.02 1.25
CA GLU A 559 -6.18 -48.75 0.99
C GLU A 559 -5.25 -47.62 0.52
N ASP A 560 -3.94 -47.73 0.78
CA ASP A 560 -2.96 -46.75 0.32
C ASP A 560 -2.61 -46.91 -1.18
N THR A 561 -2.99 -48.03 -1.80
CA THR A 561 -2.76 -48.26 -3.24
C THR A 561 -3.52 -47.24 -4.08
N GLY A 562 -2.81 -46.57 -4.98
CA GLY A 562 -3.35 -45.50 -5.82
C GLY A 562 -3.38 -44.12 -5.15
N LYS A 563 -3.11 -44.01 -3.84
CA LYS A 563 -2.85 -42.70 -3.22
C LYS A 563 -1.51 -42.16 -3.71
N VAL A 564 -1.43 -40.83 -3.80
CA VAL A 564 -0.22 -40.12 -4.21
C VAL A 564 0.49 -39.64 -2.95
N LEU A 565 1.76 -40.00 -2.81
CA LEU A 565 2.65 -39.40 -1.84
C LEU A 565 3.23 -38.13 -2.46
N VAL A 566 3.07 -36.98 -1.80
CA VAL A 566 3.62 -35.70 -2.27
C VAL A 566 4.65 -35.25 -1.26
N CYS A 567 5.89 -35.06 -1.69
CA CYS A 567 6.85 -34.29 -0.91
C CYS A 567 6.86 -32.85 -1.42
N LEU A 568 6.51 -31.92 -0.55
CA LEU A 568 6.46 -30.50 -0.83
C LEU A 568 7.56 -29.80 -0.02
N ALA A 569 8.50 -29.16 -0.72
CA ALA A 569 9.55 -28.34 -0.14
C ALA A 569 9.22 -26.86 -0.36
N LYS A 570 9.18 -26.08 0.72
CA LYS A 570 8.88 -24.63 0.71
C LYS A 570 10.08 -23.87 1.24
N LEU A 571 10.54 -22.86 0.49
CA LEU A 571 11.63 -21.99 0.91
C LEU A 571 11.08 -20.60 1.24
N HIS A 572 11.08 -20.23 2.52
CA HIS A 572 10.49 -18.99 3.00
C HIS A 572 11.45 -17.82 2.84
N ILE A 573 11.35 -17.07 1.74
CA ILE A 573 12.14 -15.85 1.53
C ILE A 573 11.18 -14.66 1.41
N ASP A 574 11.44 -13.61 2.18
CA ASP A 574 10.57 -12.45 2.30
C ASP A 574 10.64 -11.53 1.06
N GLU A 575 9.50 -10.90 0.75
CA GLU A 575 9.38 -9.64 -0.03
C GLU A 575 9.90 -9.56 -1.48
N MET A 576 10.09 -10.66 -2.22
CA MET A 576 10.29 -10.57 -3.69
C MET A 576 9.54 -11.65 -4.50
N GLU A 577 9.22 -11.32 -5.74
CA GLU A 577 8.63 -12.21 -6.77
C GLU A 577 9.68 -13.21 -7.30
N PHE A 578 10.17 -14.11 -6.45
CA PHE A 578 10.94 -15.27 -6.93
C PHE A 578 9.99 -16.44 -7.21
N GLU A 579 10.20 -17.13 -8.33
CA GLU A 579 9.46 -18.33 -8.72
C GLU A 579 10.47 -19.42 -9.15
N PRO A 580 10.36 -20.66 -8.64
CA PRO A 580 9.32 -21.18 -7.75
C PRO A 580 9.68 -21.06 -6.24
N LYS A 581 8.72 -20.60 -5.42
CA LYS A 581 8.87 -20.57 -3.93
C LYS A 581 8.72 -21.93 -3.25
N GLN A 582 8.14 -22.87 -3.98
CA GLN A 582 7.88 -24.23 -3.53
C GLN A 582 8.16 -25.19 -4.68
N ARG A 583 8.67 -26.38 -4.34
CA ARG A 583 8.88 -27.47 -5.29
C ARG A 583 8.29 -28.74 -4.73
N GLN A 584 7.81 -29.62 -5.61
CA GLN A 584 7.18 -30.84 -5.17
C GLN A 584 7.52 -32.02 -6.07
N SER A 585 7.55 -33.20 -5.47
CA SER A 585 7.67 -34.48 -6.16
C SER A 585 6.57 -35.41 -5.71
N THR A 586 6.01 -36.16 -6.67
CA THR A 586 4.87 -37.04 -6.42
C THR A 586 5.22 -38.49 -6.74
N GLN A 587 4.91 -39.40 -5.82
CA GLN A 587 5.10 -40.84 -5.98
C GLN A 587 3.76 -41.56 -5.75
N THR A 588 3.25 -42.26 -6.76
CA THR A 588 2.05 -43.11 -6.60
C THR A 588 2.41 -44.37 -5.83
N LEU A 589 1.62 -44.71 -4.82
CA LEU A 589 1.82 -45.87 -3.96
C LEU A 589 1.16 -47.12 -4.56
N TYR A 590 1.87 -48.24 -4.53
CA TYR A 590 1.36 -49.56 -4.92
C TYR A 590 1.72 -50.58 -3.85
N VAL A 591 0.73 -51.01 -3.05
CA VAL A 591 0.96 -51.89 -1.90
C VAL A 591 0.73 -53.34 -2.30
N ASN A 592 1.74 -54.16 -2.06
CA ASN A 592 1.71 -55.59 -2.33
C ASN A 592 1.17 -56.35 -1.11
N VAL A 593 0.37 -57.39 -1.34
CA VAL A 593 -0.14 -58.28 -0.31
C VAL A 593 0.58 -59.61 -0.43
N ALA A 594 1.30 -60.01 0.61
CA ALA A 594 1.96 -61.31 0.67
C ALA A 594 0.93 -62.46 0.56
N PRO A 595 1.30 -63.63 0.00
CA PRO A 595 0.35 -64.71 -0.22
C PRO A 595 -0.20 -65.21 1.12
N ARG A 596 -1.50 -65.44 1.21
CA ARG A 596 -2.20 -65.96 2.40
C ARG A 596 -3.26 -66.97 1.98
N ASP A 597 -3.81 -67.68 2.96
CA ASP A 597 -4.90 -68.64 2.76
C ASP A 597 -4.60 -69.71 1.69
N THR A 598 -3.33 -70.14 1.61
CA THR A 598 -2.92 -71.22 0.71
C THR A 598 -3.67 -72.50 1.09
N THR A 599 -4.52 -72.96 0.18
CA THR A 599 -5.35 -74.15 0.35
C THR A 599 -5.05 -75.17 -0.72
N VAL A 600 -5.21 -76.43 -0.35
CA VAL A 600 -5.03 -77.57 -1.25
C VAL A 600 -6.30 -78.41 -1.20
N VAL A 601 -6.95 -78.60 -2.34
CA VAL A 601 -8.14 -79.43 -2.51
C VAL A 601 -7.74 -80.66 -3.32
N VAL A 602 -7.96 -81.85 -2.75
CA VAL A 602 -7.68 -83.12 -3.42
C VAL A 602 -9.00 -83.75 -3.87
N SER A 603 -9.10 -84.06 -5.15
CA SER A 603 -10.27 -84.70 -5.76
C SER A 603 -9.88 -86.04 -6.42
N PRO A 604 -10.62 -87.13 -6.19
CA PRO A 604 -11.84 -87.23 -5.37
C PRO A 604 -11.59 -87.23 -3.85
N SER A 605 -10.43 -87.72 -3.39
CA SER A 605 -10.06 -87.81 -1.98
C SER A 605 -8.53 -87.90 -1.79
N SER A 606 -8.03 -87.61 -0.59
CA SER A 606 -6.60 -87.81 -0.23
C SER A 606 -6.21 -89.28 -0.04
N ILE A 607 -7.18 -90.19 -0.11
CA ILE A 607 -7.01 -91.64 -0.04
C ILE A 607 -7.61 -92.21 -1.32
N VAL A 608 -6.81 -92.87 -2.16
CA VAL A 608 -7.26 -93.43 -3.45
C VAL A 608 -6.68 -94.82 -3.70
N GLU A 609 -7.35 -95.61 -4.54
CA GLU A 609 -6.85 -96.91 -4.98
C GLU A 609 -5.81 -96.77 -6.11
N GLU A 610 -4.84 -97.68 -6.15
CA GLU A 610 -3.86 -97.77 -7.24
C GLU A 610 -4.53 -97.81 -8.62
N GLY A 611 -4.03 -97.00 -9.56
CA GLY A 611 -4.58 -96.83 -10.90
C GLY A 611 -5.65 -95.73 -11.01
N SER A 612 -6.16 -95.20 -9.89
CA SER A 612 -7.14 -94.11 -9.92
C SER A 612 -6.49 -92.76 -10.27
N PRO A 613 -7.19 -91.87 -11.00
CA PRO A 613 -6.72 -90.51 -11.24
C PRO A 613 -6.94 -89.62 -9.99
N VAL A 614 -5.98 -88.75 -9.69
CA VAL A 614 -6.06 -87.78 -8.58
C VAL A 614 -5.64 -86.40 -9.05
N ASN A 615 -6.45 -85.40 -8.72
CA ASN A 615 -6.13 -84.00 -8.96
C ASN A 615 -5.96 -83.27 -7.63
N MET A 616 -4.81 -82.64 -7.45
CA MET A 616 -4.52 -81.76 -6.32
C MET A 616 -4.52 -80.32 -6.84
N THR A 617 -5.50 -79.52 -6.44
CA THR A 617 -5.63 -78.12 -6.84
C THR A 617 -5.18 -77.22 -5.70
N CYS A 618 -4.31 -76.27 -6.00
CA CYS A 618 -3.85 -75.28 -5.03
C CYS A 618 -4.35 -73.88 -5.39
N SER A 619 -4.79 -73.13 -4.38
CA SER A 619 -5.17 -71.73 -4.48
C SER A 619 -4.52 -70.95 -3.35
N SER A 620 -4.04 -69.74 -3.65
CA SER A 620 -3.43 -68.83 -2.67
C SER A 620 -3.83 -67.40 -3.02
N ASP A 621 -4.19 -66.61 -2.02
CA ASP A 621 -4.65 -65.23 -2.19
C ASP A 621 -3.49 -64.26 -1.99
N GLY A 622 -3.29 -63.31 -2.90
CA GLY A 622 -2.23 -62.30 -2.79
C GLY A 622 -2.31 -61.27 -3.92
N LEU A 623 -1.61 -60.15 -3.75
CA LEU A 623 -1.53 -59.06 -4.74
C LEU A 623 -0.06 -58.64 -4.92
N PRO A 624 0.53 -58.74 -6.13
CA PRO A 624 0.02 -59.42 -7.32
C PRO A 624 -0.32 -60.90 -7.06
N ALA A 625 -1.14 -61.48 -7.93
CA ALA A 625 -1.56 -62.88 -7.82
C ALA A 625 -0.34 -63.81 -7.67
N PRO A 626 -0.31 -64.70 -6.67
CA PRO A 626 0.84 -65.56 -6.42
C PRO A 626 0.97 -66.65 -7.49
N ASN A 627 2.21 -66.89 -7.91
CA ASN A 627 2.56 -68.05 -8.72
C ASN A 627 2.53 -69.30 -7.83
N ILE A 628 2.03 -70.40 -8.37
CA ILE A 628 1.91 -71.67 -7.64
C ILE A 628 3.14 -72.53 -7.93
N LEU A 629 3.70 -73.15 -6.90
CA LEU A 629 4.77 -74.13 -7.00
C LEU A 629 4.41 -75.39 -6.21
N TRP A 630 4.23 -76.50 -6.91
CA TRP A 630 4.08 -77.82 -6.33
C TRP A 630 5.43 -78.47 -6.09
N SER A 631 5.60 -79.02 -4.90
CA SER A 631 6.74 -79.83 -4.53
C SER A 631 6.33 -81.10 -3.79
N ARG A 632 7.15 -82.14 -3.88
CA ARG A 632 7.04 -83.35 -3.04
C ARG A 632 8.09 -83.31 -1.94
N ARG A 633 7.68 -83.65 -0.72
CA ARG A 633 8.60 -83.83 0.40
C ARG A 633 9.26 -85.20 0.32
N LEU A 634 10.58 -85.20 0.24
CA LEU A 634 11.42 -86.39 0.24
C LEU A 634 11.67 -86.89 1.68
N SER A 635 12.12 -88.14 1.83
CA SER A 635 12.39 -88.76 3.14
C SER A 635 13.47 -88.03 3.96
N ASN A 636 14.35 -87.27 3.30
CA ASN A 636 15.35 -86.42 3.94
C ASN A 636 14.81 -85.03 4.33
N GLY A 637 13.51 -84.77 4.14
CA GLY A 637 12.85 -83.50 4.41
C GLY A 637 12.98 -82.44 3.30
N ARG A 638 13.77 -82.69 2.24
CA ARG A 638 13.94 -81.75 1.12
C ARG A 638 12.70 -81.73 0.23
N LEU A 639 12.38 -80.55 -0.31
CA LEU A 639 11.32 -80.37 -1.30
C LEU A 639 11.88 -80.57 -2.71
N GLN A 640 11.21 -81.41 -3.50
CA GLN A 640 11.48 -81.61 -4.92
C GLN A 640 10.36 -80.94 -5.72
N SER A 641 10.69 -79.94 -6.54
CA SER A 641 9.72 -79.28 -7.41
C SER A 641 9.14 -80.27 -8.44
N LEU A 642 7.84 -80.16 -8.67
CA LEU A 642 7.06 -81.02 -9.55
C LEU A 642 6.38 -80.24 -10.68
N SER A 643 5.65 -79.17 -10.34
CA SER A 643 4.86 -78.39 -11.31
C SER A 643 4.70 -76.95 -10.85
N GLU A 644 4.51 -76.05 -11.79
CA GLU A 644 4.16 -74.63 -11.56
C GLU A 644 2.67 -74.36 -11.89
N ASP A 645 1.94 -75.38 -12.36
CA ASP A 645 0.51 -75.28 -12.63
C ASP A 645 -0.31 -75.28 -11.33
N PRO A 646 -1.46 -74.59 -11.28
CA PRO A 646 -2.33 -74.58 -10.10
C PRO A 646 -2.91 -75.97 -9.78
N ILE A 647 -2.93 -76.89 -10.75
CA ILE A 647 -3.45 -78.24 -10.61
C ILE A 647 -2.34 -79.25 -10.91
N LEU A 648 -1.97 -80.04 -9.90
CA LEU A 648 -1.10 -81.21 -10.05
C LEU A 648 -1.98 -82.44 -10.32
N THR A 649 -1.83 -83.05 -11.49
CA THR A 649 -2.63 -84.20 -11.92
C THR A 649 -1.80 -85.47 -11.94
N LEU A 650 -2.31 -86.52 -11.28
CA LEU A 650 -1.78 -87.88 -11.34
C LEU A 650 -2.79 -88.72 -12.11
N THR A 651 -2.52 -89.04 -13.38
CA THR A 651 -3.49 -89.72 -14.26
C THR A 651 -3.75 -91.17 -13.84
N SER A 652 -2.76 -91.82 -13.21
CA SER A 652 -2.84 -93.18 -12.70
C SER A 652 -1.95 -93.30 -11.47
N ALA A 653 -2.56 -93.25 -10.28
CA ALA A 653 -1.85 -93.26 -9.00
C ALA A 653 -1.08 -94.58 -8.79
N LYS A 654 0.22 -94.50 -8.50
CA LYS A 654 1.06 -95.67 -8.16
C LYS A 654 1.44 -95.65 -6.69
N MET A 655 1.78 -96.81 -6.12
CA MET A 655 2.22 -96.89 -4.72
C MET A 655 3.39 -95.92 -4.38
N GLU A 656 4.30 -95.66 -5.34
CA GLU A 656 5.44 -94.73 -5.19
C GLU A 656 5.07 -93.24 -5.13
N ASP A 657 3.85 -92.89 -5.53
CA ASP A 657 3.32 -91.52 -5.51
C ASP A 657 2.76 -91.15 -4.12
N SER A 658 2.68 -92.11 -3.19
CA SER A 658 2.24 -91.83 -1.83
C SER A 658 3.30 -91.00 -1.09
N GLY A 659 2.86 -89.94 -0.44
CA GLY A 659 3.73 -89.02 0.28
C GLY A 659 3.11 -87.67 0.56
N ILE A 660 3.91 -86.75 1.10
CA ILE A 660 3.49 -85.39 1.43
C ILE A 660 3.83 -84.48 0.25
N TYR A 661 2.79 -83.84 -0.28
CA TYR A 661 2.89 -82.80 -1.31
C TYR A 661 2.74 -81.44 -0.66
N VAL A 662 3.54 -80.49 -1.11
CA VAL A 662 3.59 -79.12 -0.59
C VAL A 662 3.29 -78.19 -1.74
N CYS A 663 2.27 -77.36 -1.59
CA CYS A 663 2.04 -76.23 -2.46
C CYS A 663 2.58 -74.95 -1.82
N GLU A 664 3.33 -74.16 -2.60
CA GLU A 664 3.79 -72.82 -2.22
C GLU A 664 3.19 -71.79 -3.17
N GLY A 665 2.45 -70.82 -2.63
CA GLY A 665 2.05 -69.60 -3.34
C GLY A 665 3.11 -68.52 -3.13
N ILE A 666 3.67 -67.98 -4.21
CA ILE A 666 4.84 -67.09 -4.21
C ILE A 666 4.52 -65.81 -4.97
N ASN A 667 4.74 -64.64 -4.35
CA ASN A 667 4.77 -63.36 -5.06
C ASN A 667 5.92 -62.48 -4.53
N GLN A 668 6.07 -61.27 -5.10
CA GLN A 668 7.14 -60.34 -4.70
C GLN A 668 7.07 -59.86 -3.24
N ALA A 669 5.93 -60.03 -2.57
CA ALA A 669 5.74 -59.68 -1.16
C ALA A 669 6.02 -60.84 -0.20
N GLY A 670 6.05 -62.08 -0.66
CA GLY A 670 6.37 -63.23 0.21
C GLY A 670 5.94 -64.59 -0.33
N ILE A 671 5.91 -65.57 0.57
CA ILE A 671 5.62 -66.97 0.28
C ILE A 671 4.67 -67.54 1.35
N SER A 672 3.65 -68.28 0.94
CA SER A 672 2.79 -69.07 1.82
C SER A 672 2.72 -70.53 1.37
N ARG A 673 2.70 -71.46 2.32
CA ARG A 673 2.83 -72.90 2.04
C ARG A 673 1.69 -73.71 2.67
N LYS A 674 1.25 -74.77 2.00
CA LYS A 674 0.30 -75.75 2.52
C LYS A 674 0.70 -77.17 2.14
N GLU A 675 0.55 -78.09 3.07
CA GLU A 675 0.92 -79.50 2.90
C GLU A 675 -0.33 -80.39 2.85
N VAL A 676 -0.28 -81.42 2.02
CA VAL A 676 -1.28 -82.47 1.94
C VAL A 676 -0.60 -83.84 1.84
N GLU A 677 -1.14 -84.84 2.52
CA GLU A 677 -0.67 -86.22 2.44
C GLU A 677 -1.57 -87.01 1.49
N LEU A 678 -0.96 -87.64 0.47
CA LEU A 678 -1.66 -88.53 -0.46
C LEU A 678 -1.34 -89.99 -0.11
N ILE A 679 -2.38 -90.77 0.19
CA ILE A 679 -2.28 -92.18 0.56
C ILE A 679 -2.87 -93.02 -0.56
N ILE A 680 -2.05 -93.91 -1.13
CA ILE A 680 -2.48 -94.80 -2.21
C ILE A 680 -2.63 -96.20 -1.65
N GLN A 681 -3.85 -96.72 -1.69
CA GLN A 681 -4.20 -98.04 -1.18
C GLN A 681 -4.14 -99.07 -2.31
N VAL A 682 -3.64 -100.25 -1.99
CA VAL A 682 -3.56 -101.37 -2.94
C VAL A 682 -4.40 -102.52 -2.40
N ALA A 683 -5.32 -103.04 -3.21
CA ALA A 683 -6.04 -104.27 -2.89
C ALA A 683 -5.04 -105.42 -2.61
N PRO A 684 -5.39 -106.45 -1.80
CA PRO A 684 -4.50 -107.57 -1.54
C PRO A 684 -4.08 -108.22 -2.87
N LYS A 685 -2.78 -108.34 -3.09
CA LYS A 685 -2.15 -108.99 -4.24
C LYS A 685 -1.09 -109.95 -3.71
N ASP A 686 -0.82 -111.02 -4.45
CA ASP A 686 0.21 -112.02 -4.13
C ASP A 686 0.07 -112.71 -2.76
N ILE A 687 -1.15 -113.07 -2.36
CA ILE A 687 -1.38 -113.94 -1.18
C ILE A 687 -0.52 -115.20 -1.32
N GLN A 688 0.34 -115.47 -0.34
CA GLN A 688 1.07 -116.74 -0.25
C GLN A 688 0.40 -117.63 0.79
N LEU A 689 -0.07 -118.81 0.40
CA LEU A 689 -0.59 -119.85 1.30
C LEU A 689 0.29 -121.08 1.15
N ILE A 690 0.96 -121.49 2.23
CA ILE A 690 1.92 -122.59 2.24
C ILE A 690 1.68 -123.54 3.41
N ALA A 691 1.96 -124.83 3.19
CA ALA A 691 2.02 -125.85 4.24
C ALA A 691 3.48 -126.29 4.47
N PHE A 692 3.94 -126.26 5.72
CA PHE A 692 5.28 -126.66 6.12
C PHE A 692 5.22 -127.88 7.06
N PRO A 693 6.04 -128.93 6.87
CA PRO A 693 7.16 -129.02 5.93
C PRO A 693 6.76 -129.30 4.46
N SER A 694 5.58 -129.85 4.22
CA SER A 694 5.06 -130.09 2.86
C SER A 694 3.54 -130.31 2.86
N GLU A 695 2.92 -130.29 1.67
CA GLU A 695 1.48 -130.54 1.48
C GLU A 695 1.07 -132.01 1.61
N SER A 696 2.01 -132.97 1.62
CA SER A 696 1.73 -134.40 1.83
C SER A 696 2.50 -134.90 3.06
N VAL A 697 1.79 -135.15 4.15
CA VAL A 697 2.36 -135.54 5.45
C VAL A 697 1.88 -136.89 5.92
N LYS A 698 2.58 -137.50 6.88
CA LYS A 698 2.15 -138.77 7.47
C LYS A 698 1.30 -138.52 8.69
N GLU A 699 0.41 -139.46 8.96
CA GLU A 699 -0.37 -139.46 10.20
C GLU A 699 0.55 -139.39 11.43
N GLY A 700 0.33 -138.40 12.30
CA GLY A 700 1.15 -138.09 13.47
C GLY A 700 2.17 -136.95 13.31
N ASP A 701 2.40 -136.44 12.09
CA ASP A 701 3.29 -135.30 11.84
C ASP A 701 2.72 -133.98 12.42
N THR A 702 3.53 -132.91 12.44
CA THR A 702 3.07 -131.55 12.76
C THR A 702 3.19 -130.69 11.51
N VAL A 703 2.09 -130.05 11.12
CA VAL A 703 2.03 -129.18 9.93
C VAL A 703 1.63 -127.77 10.31
N ILE A 704 2.27 -126.78 9.70
CA ILE A 704 1.92 -125.37 9.82
C ILE A 704 1.39 -124.89 8.47
N ILE A 705 0.17 -124.39 8.46
CA ILE A 705 -0.46 -123.74 7.31
C ILE A 705 -0.34 -122.24 7.53
N SER A 706 0.43 -121.55 6.69
CA SER A 706 0.75 -120.13 6.85
C SER A 706 0.29 -119.32 5.65
N CYS A 707 -0.35 -118.18 5.92
CA CYS A 707 -0.77 -117.21 4.93
C CYS A 707 -0.21 -115.81 5.21
N THR A 708 0.38 -115.19 4.19
CA THR A 708 0.95 -113.83 4.27
C THR A 708 0.53 -112.96 3.08
N CYS A 709 0.36 -111.64 3.32
CA CYS A 709 0.10 -110.63 2.30
C CYS A 709 0.79 -109.30 2.71
N GLY A 710 1.46 -108.64 1.76
CA GLY A 710 2.43 -107.55 2.03
C GLY A 710 1.95 -106.11 1.80
N ASN A 711 0.64 -105.88 1.64
CA ASN A 711 0.11 -104.59 1.16
C ASN A 711 -0.22 -103.58 2.29
N VAL A 712 -0.32 -102.31 1.90
CA VAL A 712 -0.75 -101.17 2.73
C VAL A 712 -2.09 -100.64 2.19
N PRO A 713 -3.15 -100.46 3.01
CA PRO A 713 -3.22 -100.70 4.46
C PRO A 713 -3.14 -102.20 4.80
N LYS A 714 -2.67 -102.51 6.01
CA LYS A 714 -2.44 -103.89 6.48
C LYS A 714 -3.70 -104.74 6.27
N THR A 715 -3.56 -105.81 5.49
CA THR A 715 -4.66 -106.72 5.17
C THR A 715 -5.01 -107.59 6.37
N TRP A 716 -6.29 -107.84 6.60
CA TRP A 716 -6.75 -108.85 7.53
C TRP A 716 -6.75 -110.22 6.86
N ILE A 717 -6.24 -111.24 7.58
CA ILE A 717 -6.02 -112.60 7.08
C ILE A 717 -6.93 -113.56 7.84
N ILE A 718 -7.73 -114.35 7.13
CA ILE A 718 -8.67 -115.34 7.66
C ILE A 718 -8.35 -116.70 7.02
N LEU A 719 -7.96 -117.68 7.84
CA LEU A 719 -7.73 -119.06 7.40
C LEU A 719 -8.97 -119.92 7.63
N LYS A 720 -9.35 -120.74 6.66
CA LYS A 720 -10.51 -121.64 6.71
C LYS A 720 -10.14 -123.04 6.23
N LYS A 721 -10.79 -124.07 6.77
CA LYS A 721 -10.79 -125.44 6.21
C LYS A 721 -12.12 -125.67 5.51
N LYS A 722 -12.08 -126.04 4.23
CA LYS A 722 -13.26 -126.37 3.41
C LYS A 722 -13.84 -127.72 3.84
N ALA A 723 -15.17 -127.79 3.94
CA ALA A 723 -15.90 -129.03 4.14
C ALA A 723 -17.24 -128.98 3.38
N GLU A 724 -17.77 -130.13 2.97
CA GLU A 724 -19.03 -130.24 2.21
C GLU A 724 -20.24 -129.68 2.96
N THR A 725 -20.19 -129.60 4.30
CA THR A 725 -21.25 -129.08 5.18
C THR A 725 -21.00 -127.64 5.67
N GLY A 726 -19.96 -126.97 5.18
CA GLY A 726 -19.63 -125.57 5.49
C GLY A 726 -18.19 -125.36 5.98
N ASP A 727 -17.60 -124.21 5.62
CA ASP A 727 -16.21 -123.88 5.92
C ASP A 727 -15.98 -123.59 7.41
N THR A 728 -14.91 -124.14 7.98
CA THR A 728 -14.50 -123.90 9.38
C THR A 728 -13.40 -122.87 9.47
N VAL A 729 -13.65 -121.74 10.14
CA VAL A 729 -12.63 -120.70 10.38
C VAL A 729 -11.63 -121.17 11.43
N LEU A 730 -10.35 -121.14 11.09
CA LEU A 730 -9.25 -121.61 11.92
C LEU A 730 -8.72 -120.48 12.81
N LYS A 731 -8.46 -120.77 14.08
CA LYS A 731 -7.86 -119.81 15.01
C LYS A 731 -6.36 -119.66 14.72
N SER A 732 -6.05 -118.80 13.76
CA SER A 732 -4.69 -118.48 13.34
C SER A 732 -4.08 -117.34 14.17
N ARG A 733 -2.77 -117.40 14.46
CA ARG A 733 -1.98 -116.29 15.02
C ARG A 733 -1.06 -115.77 13.90
N ASP A 734 -1.16 -114.48 13.59
CA ASP A 734 -0.37 -113.79 12.54
C ASP A 734 -0.47 -114.42 11.13
N GLY A 735 -1.59 -115.06 10.81
CA GLY A 735 -1.80 -115.72 9.51
C GLY A 735 -1.30 -117.17 9.44
N ALA A 736 -0.72 -117.73 10.52
CA ALA A 736 -0.34 -119.15 10.61
C ALA A 736 -1.28 -119.98 11.52
N TYR A 737 -1.55 -121.23 11.12
CA TYR A 737 -2.33 -122.22 11.87
C TYR A 737 -1.55 -123.54 11.96
N THR A 738 -1.40 -124.07 13.18
CA THR A 738 -0.59 -125.27 13.43
C THR A 738 -1.46 -126.44 13.81
N ILE A 739 -1.27 -127.57 13.12
CA ILE A 739 -1.93 -128.86 13.39
C ILE A 739 -0.89 -129.77 14.03
N HIS A 740 -1.14 -130.20 15.26
CA HIS A 740 -0.27 -131.10 16.01
C HIS A 740 -0.82 -132.53 15.93
N LYS A 741 0.03 -133.51 15.59
CA LYS A 741 -0.34 -134.92 15.44
C LYS A 741 -1.46 -135.14 14.42
N VAL A 742 -1.18 -134.75 13.18
CA VAL A 742 -2.11 -134.78 12.03
C VAL A 742 -2.83 -136.13 11.92
N GLN A 743 -4.15 -136.09 11.81
CA GLN A 743 -5.03 -137.25 11.62
C GLN A 743 -5.51 -137.34 10.16
N LEU A 744 -6.07 -138.48 9.74
CA LEU A 744 -6.68 -138.62 8.40
C LEU A 744 -7.82 -137.63 8.16
N GLU A 745 -8.53 -137.23 9.21
CA GLU A 745 -9.59 -136.21 9.14
C GLU A 745 -9.06 -134.80 8.90
N ASP A 746 -7.76 -134.54 9.13
CA ASP A 746 -7.11 -133.26 8.85
C ASP A 746 -6.82 -133.06 7.35
N ALA A 747 -6.88 -134.13 6.55
CA ALA A 747 -6.79 -134.03 5.10
C ALA A 747 -7.95 -133.16 4.54
N GLY A 748 -7.64 -132.34 3.54
CA GLY A 748 -8.65 -131.49 2.92
C GLY A 748 -8.10 -130.17 2.37
N VAL A 749 -8.99 -129.32 1.88
CA VAL A 749 -8.64 -128.04 1.27
C VAL A 749 -8.69 -126.95 2.33
N TYR A 750 -7.60 -126.22 2.47
CA TYR A 750 -7.45 -125.03 3.30
C TYR A 750 -7.49 -123.80 2.40
N GLU A 751 -8.19 -122.75 2.83
CA GLU A 751 -8.35 -121.50 2.10
C GLU A 751 -7.94 -120.32 2.96
N CYS A 752 -7.16 -119.41 2.40
CA CYS A 752 -6.82 -118.14 2.99
C CYS A 752 -7.59 -117.03 2.29
N GLU A 753 -8.28 -116.23 3.08
CA GLU A 753 -8.96 -115.00 2.69
C GLU A 753 -8.17 -113.80 3.23
N SER A 754 -7.66 -112.97 2.32
CA SER A 754 -7.03 -111.69 2.66
C SER A 754 -7.88 -110.55 2.15
N LYS A 755 -8.26 -109.61 3.01
CA LYS A 755 -9.00 -108.41 2.60
C LYS A 755 -8.42 -107.16 3.25
N ASN A 756 -8.57 -106.03 2.59
CA ASN A 756 -8.41 -104.71 3.16
C ASN A 756 -9.55 -103.79 2.67
N GLU A 757 -9.49 -102.52 3.02
CA GLU A 757 -10.48 -101.52 2.58
C GLU A 757 -10.60 -101.41 1.04
N ALA A 758 -9.55 -101.77 0.30
CA ALA A 758 -9.49 -101.68 -1.17
C ALA A 758 -9.89 -102.97 -1.91
N GLY A 759 -10.07 -104.11 -1.23
CA GLY A 759 -10.50 -105.34 -1.92
C GLY A 759 -10.28 -106.64 -1.16
N LEU A 760 -10.76 -107.74 -1.77
CA LEU A 760 -10.72 -109.11 -1.25
C LEU A 760 -9.97 -110.04 -2.22
N GLN A 761 -9.10 -110.90 -1.71
CA GLN A 761 -8.49 -111.99 -2.48
C GLN A 761 -8.49 -113.31 -1.67
N LEU A 762 -8.60 -114.44 -2.39
CA LEU A 762 -8.66 -115.80 -1.85
C LEU A 762 -7.56 -116.68 -2.46
N ARG A 763 -7.03 -117.63 -1.69
CA ARG A 763 -6.10 -118.67 -2.17
C ARG A 763 -6.32 -119.99 -1.42
N SER A 764 -6.28 -121.13 -2.12
CA SER A 764 -6.53 -122.45 -1.53
C SER A 764 -5.33 -123.40 -1.69
N LEU A 765 -5.15 -124.33 -0.76
CA LEU A 765 -4.09 -125.34 -0.69
C LEU A 765 -4.68 -126.66 -0.17
N THR A 766 -4.26 -127.82 -0.69
CA THR A 766 -4.78 -129.12 -0.24
C THR A 766 -3.74 -129.84 0.61
N LEU A 767 -4.14 -130.28 1.80
CA LEU A 767 -3.31 -131.10 2.67
C LEU A 767 -3.66 -132.59 2.49
N ASP A 768 -2.68 -133.39 2.10
CA ASP A 768 -2.76 -134.84 1.95
C ASP A 768 -2.13 -135.54 3.17
N VAL A 769 -2.81 -136.56 3.71
CA VAL A 769 -2.38 -137.30 4.90
C VAL A 769 -2.32 -138.79 4.60
N LYS A 770 -1.11 -139.38 4.63
CA LYS A 770 -0.89 -140.80 4.34
C LYS A 770 -0.95 -141.66 5.62
N GLY A 771 -1.81 -142.68 5.60
CA GLY A 771 -1.99 -143.67 6.68
C GLY A 771 -0.85 -144.69 6.78
N ARG A 772 -0.76 -145.38 7.93
CA ARG A 772 0.33 -146.32 8.28
C ARG A 772 0.09 -147.74 7.72
N GLU A 773 0.99 -148.27 6.88
CA GLU A 773 0.89 -149.63 6.29
C GLU A 773 1.12 -150.78 7.29
N ASN A 774 0.24 -151.79 7.30
CA ASN A 774 0.39 -153.11 7.94
C ASN A 774 0.22 -154.21 6.87
N ASN A 775 1.23 -155.05 6.68
CA ASN A 775 1.35 -155.97 5.54
C ASN A 775 0.76 -157.38 5.81
N LYS A 776 -0.04 -157.92 4.88
CA LYS A 776 -0.28 -159.37 4.65
C LYS A 776 -0.95 -159.60 3.28
N ASP A 777 -0.18 -160.19 2.37
CA ASP A 777 -0.57 -160.55 1.00
C ASP A 777 -1.71 -161.55 0.92
N TYR A 778 -2.67 -161.30 0.02
CA TYR A 778 -3.41 -162.31 -0.74
C TYR A 778 -3.77 -161.72 -2.11
N PHE A 779 -3.20 -162.30 -3.17
CA PHE A 779 -3.53 -162.00 -4.56
C PHE A 779 -4.73 -162.84 -5.04
N SER A 780 -5.59 -162.22 -5.87
CA SER A 780 -6.38 -162.78 -7.00
C SER A 780 -7.71 -161.99 -7.16
N PRO A 781 -8.45 -162.09 -8.28
CA PRO A 781 -8.15 -162.66 -9.60
C PRO A 781 -8.56 -161.77 -10.80
N GLU A 782 -7.97 -162.09 -11.96
CA GLU A 782 -8.58 -162.03 -13.31
C GLU A 782 -9.03 -160.67 -13.89
N LEU A 783 -8.10 -160.00 -14.60
CA LEU A 783 -8.44 -159.54 -15.95
C LEU A 783 -7.61 -160.32 -16.97
N LEU A 784 -8.28 -161.35 -17.45
CA LEU A 784 -7.92 -162.30 -18.47
C LEU A 784 -8.15 -161.65 -19.85
N VAL A 785 -7.14 -161.75 -20.73
CA VAL A 785 -7.32 -161.90 -22.19
C VAL A 785 -7.83 -160.67 -22.96
N LEU A 786 -6.87 -159.83 -23.37
CA LEU A 786 -6.78 -159.24 -24.71
C LEU A 786 -5.34 -158.78 -24.92
N TYR A 787 -4.58 -159.19 -25.93
CA TYR A 787 -4.72 -160.22 -26.95
C TYR A 787 -3.32 -160.29 -27.57
N CYS A 788 -2.84 -161.50 -27.80
CA CYS A 788 -1.51 -161.77 -28.33
C CYS A 788 -1.33 -161.31 -29.79
N ALA A 789 -0.04 -161.13 -30.13
CA ALA A 789 0.59 -161.45 -31.41
C ALA A 789 0.62 -160.39 -32.54
N SER A 790 1.64 -159.52 -32.48
CA SER A 790 2.62 -159.26 -33.55
C SER A 790 3.53 -158.13 -33.04
N SER A 791 4.85 -158.24 -32.92
CA SER A 791 5.76 -158.79 -33.90
C SER A 791 7.10 -159.16 -33.24
N LEU A 792 7.45 -160.44 -33.25
CA LEU A 792 8.85 -160.83 -33.42
C LEU A 792 9.17 -160.76 -34.93
N ILE A 793 10.47 -160.74 -35.28
CA ILE A 793 11.06 -160.41 -36.59
C ILE A 793 11.27 -158.88 -36.64
N ILE A 794 12.47 -158.31 -36.47
CA ILE A 794 13.75 -158.59 -37.11
C ILE A 794 14.84 -157.97 -36.21
N PRO A 795 15.75 -158.79 -35.64
CA PRO A 795 17.08 -158.81 -36.21
C PRO A 795 17.53 -160.22 -36.55
N ALA A 796 16.99 -160.74 -37.66
CA ALA A 796 17.62 -161.81 -38.45
C ALA A 796 18.42 -161.23 -39.66
N ILE A 797 18.52 -159.89 -39.79
CA ILE A 797 19.12 -159.21 -40.97
C ILE A 797 20.57 -158.69 -40.71
N GLY A 798 21.16 -158.94 -39.54
CA GLY A 798 22.53 -158.49 -39.22
C GLY A 798 23.66 -159.48 -39.58
N MET A 799 23.39 -160.77 -39.82
CA MET A 799 24.43 -161.79 -40.06
C MET A 799 24.51 -162.30 -41.51
N ILE A 800 23.61 -161.86 -42.40
CA ILE A 800 23.73 -162.12 -43.84
C ILE A 800 24.64 -161.10 -44.53
N ILE A 801 24.95 -159.94 -43.93
CA ILE A 801 25.80 -158.91 -44.58
C ILE A 801 27.29 -158.99 -44.20
N TYR A 802 27.68 -159.62 -43.08
CA TYR A 802 29.10 -159.66 -42.69
C TYR A 802 29.84 -160.99 -42.96
N PHE A 803 29.16 -162.14 -43.01
CA PHE A 803 29.76 -163.38 -43.58
C PHE A 803 29.43 -163.64 -45.04
N ALA A 804 28.69 -162.73 -45.67
CA ALA A 804 28.73 -162.54 -47.12
C ALA A 804 29.78 -161.52 -47.57
N ARG A 805 30.86 -161.27 -46.79
CA ARG A 805 32.17 -161.03 -47.45
C ARG A 805 33.49 -161.18 -46.69
N ARG A 806 33.58 -161.78 -45.50
CA ARG A 806 34.79 -162.57 -45.13
C ARG A 806 34.71 -163.24 -43.76
N ALA A 807 34.84 -164.56 -43.78
CA ALA A 807 35.20 -165.51 -42.71
C ALA A 807 35.58 -164.98 -41.30
N ASN A 808 35.04 -165.68 -40.29
CA ASN A 808 35.39 -165.77 -38.85
C ASN A 808 34.73 -164.87 -37.76
N MET A 809 33.64 -165.42 -37.18
CA MET A 809 33.16 -165.54 -35.77
C MET A 809 32.97 -164.37 -34.75
N LYS A 810 31.68 -164.14 -34.38
CA LYS A 810 30.99 -163.86 -33.06
C LYS A 810 31.24 -162.57 -32.20
N GLY A 811 30.17 -161.77 -31.95
CA GLY A 811 29.85 -161.05 -30.67
C GLY A 811 29.59 -159.52 -30.71
N SER A 812 28.38 -159.05 -30.35
CA SER A 812 27.86 -157.64 -30.43
C SER A 812 27.86 -156.83 -29.11
N TYR A 813 27.77 -155.48 -29.20
CA TYR A 813 27.87 -154.45 -28.14
C TYR A 813 26.60 -153.55 -28.01
N SER A 814 26.39 -152.94 -26.81
CA SER A 814 25.92 -151.55 -26.50
C SER A 814 24.43 -151.13 -26.73
N LEU A 815 23.83 -150.05 -26.17
CA LEU A 815 23.80 -149.23 -24.92
C LEU A 815 22.96 -147.93 -25.25
N VAL A 816 22.21 -147.37 -24.27
CA VAL A 816 21.90 -145.92 -24.05
C VAL A 816 20.94 -145.08 -24.97
N GLU A 817 19.82 -144.63 -24.35
CA GLU A 817 19.44 -143.23 -23.96
C GLU A 817 19.43 -142.04 -24.96
N ALA A 818 18.36 -141.22 -24.90
CA ALA A 818 18.37 -139.80 -25.32
C ALA A 818 17.20 -138.96 -24.74
N GLN A 819 17.49 -137.67 -24.53
CA GLN A 819 16.71 -136.58 -23.92
C GLN A 819 15.64 -135.90 -24.82
N LYS A 820 14.80 -135.07 -24.16
CA LYS A 820 14.54 -133.60 -24.39
C LYS A 820 13.18 -133.12 -24.96
N SER A 821 12.66 -132.12 -24.22
CA SER A 821 12.11 -130.80 -24.61
C SER A 821 10.62 -130.56 -24.94
N LYS A 822 10.07 -129.58 -24.20
CA LYS A 822 9.20 -128.41 -24.54
C LYS A 822 8.02 -128.58 -25.52
N VAL A 823 6.83 -128.15 -25.07
CA VAL A 823 6.11 -126.96 -25.57
C VAL A 823 5.47 -126.27 -24.37
#